data_AF-A0A5N6JE76-F1
#
_entry.id   AF-A0A5N6JE76-F1
#
_cell.length_a   1.000
_cell.length_b   1.000
_cell.length_c   1.000
_cell.angle_alpha   90.00
_cell.angle_beta   90.00
_cell.angle_gamma   90.00
#
_symmetry.space_group_name_H-M   'P 1'
#
loop_
_entity.id
_entity.type
_entity.pdbx_description
1 polymer ?
#
loop_
_entity_poly.entity_id
_entity_poly.type
_entity_poly.pdbx_seq_one_letter_code
_entity_poly.pdbx_strand_id
1 'polypeptide(L)'
;MWSVFLLSLIAVASALQPLPPVQWTNLGSEHDGFDIATIDRNLYITNSFASDRDQNGLTLIPPSAIEFANTFRQDLEEITGESWNLHPVEVWPEGQTGIFLDRLDCSQDVLTYENGDPTEEGYKLQVQPGRVLILGSGARGMWWGTRTLLQQLLIAHNSPIPSGQVVDAPSYSTRGFLLDAGRKWYSPSYLKDLCTYASFFKLSEFQYHTSDNYPLSRGHNETWQDVFAQFSLRPESPELQGIVQRENETLSRADFEDLQQHCAQRGVTVIPEIEAPGHSLFITKWKPELALESKDLLNLTHPDTIPLVKSIWTEFLPWFQTKEVHIGADEYDATLADDYIDFVNDMAEFMDEQAGKTIRIWGTYEPSDTRNISKDVIIQHWQYGQSDPVELAEQGYEVINSEDWWAYMSLKNDHMPIFPAPYPDFFNNSRVLNFADREGWQWTPALFNPVNVTEQPNPRPVKGAILAAWNDNGPDATTQLESYYAIRNGIPVVAARAWAGNRGPIINVSALSDSLDLLTSKAVAQNLEREISHKSEDANELLSWTNPSENINRDKIYLGYGSKGMNYELTLNVSGPFTLWSNDSTLALSPDGNLTFVSDGWEYPLRSIEETDGFDESYPGRIWTNETSSTHEPVTVPLQSHITIRTDMIGGSRVWVNEGFAGRFEVLVFGGKNRLLSWSQMAFVAPLEWIEGGIQRLTVTMKFYNFLYLFTFLPYTDDTRASYFYAHNGSAPPVGWKQPESNSSASGGYVWGHYVAAATNATRHNYAVSGGACSNKVTPRTMSGLNMSFPSVLEYEIPAFLADTQYVDSQGNKFLDIPADETVYAIWIGTNDLGNYAFLTDSQVQGKVIPDYIECVYESLDRVYESGGRYFVLMNLAPLQLTPQYALLENGGAKTVSWWPDKPSNQTLISYRMWEQVVNVNEVFRYRTPFEVLVADRYPGAGVAVMDMYGLLSDIYYNPDDWFGDVGANVTGFVKHCNADGEDCVRLQDEENFMWFDELHPSQTTDKFIAEEFVKVVNGESEWATYW
;
A
#
# COMPACT_ATOMS: atom_id res chain seq x y z
N MET A 1 20.43 18.58 37.60
CA MET A 1 19.05 18.79 37.10
C MET A 1 19.10 18.93 35.58
N TRP A 2 19.82 18.01 34.93
CA TRP A 2 20.25 18.02 33.51
C TRP A 2 20.07 16.62 32.91
N SER A 3 19.14 15.84 33.48
CA SER A 3 18.93 14.42 33.16
C SER A 3 17.44 14.10 32.93
N VAL A 4 16.61 15.13 32.76
CA VAL A 4 15.15 15.01 32.58
C VAL A 4 14.69 15.61 31.25
N PHE A 5 15.50 16.45 30.60
CA PHE A 5 15.16 17.11 29.33
C PHE A 5 15.50 16.29 28.07
N LEU A 6 16.18 15.15 28.24
CA LEU A 6 16.65 14.33 27.12
C LEU A 6 15.76 13.09 26.87
N LEU A 7 14.88 12.76 27.82
CA LEU A 7 13.94 11.64 27.72
C LEU A 7 12.61 12.01 27.03
N SER A 8 12.39 13.28 26.69
CA SER A 8 11.11 13.78 26.15
C SER A 8 11.14 14.09 24.65
N LEU A 9 12.28 13.96 23.98
CA LEU A 9 12.43 14.16 22.52
C LEU A 9 12.37 12.85 21.71
N ILE A 10 12.13 11.70 22.36
CA ILE A 10 12.02 10.37 21.72
C ILE A 10 10.57 9.83 21.72
N ALA A 11 9.64 10.55 22.34
CA ALA A 11 8.21 10.29 22.25
C ALA A 11 7.59 11.65 21.92
N VAL A 12 7.41 12.04 20.66
CA VAL A 12 6.31 11.59 19.80
C VAL A 12 6.72 11.78 18.33
N ALA A 13 7.42 10.80 17.74
CA ALA A 13 7.37 10.55 16.31
C ALA A 13 6.47 9.31 16.14
N SER A 14 5.63 9.23 15.11
CA SER A 14 5.11 7.92 14.69
C SER A 14 6.32 7.09 14.26
N ALA A 15 6.89 6.35 15.21
CA ALA A 15 8.14 5.63 14.95
C ALA A 15 7.87 4.55 13.90
N LEU A 16 8.26 4.81 12.65
CA LEU A 16 8.35 3.82 11.59
C LEU A 16 9.07 2.59 12.15
N GLN A 17 8.61 1.41 11.77
CA GLN A 17 9.13 0.15 12.28
C GLN A 17 9.67 -0.71 11.13
N PRO A 18 10.73 -1.50 11.35
CA PRO A 18 11.06 -2.55 10.40
C PRO A 18 9.97 -3.62 10.40
N LEU A 19 9.89 -4.39 9.31
CA LEU A 19 9.01 -5.55 9.16
C LEU A 19 9.89 -6.76 8.81
N PRO A 20 10.07 -7.75 9.71
CA PRO A 20 9.54 -7.83 11.09
C PRO A 20 10.02 -6.72 12.02
N PRO A 21 9.19 -6.31 13.01
CA PRO A 21 9.63 -5.45 14.10
C PRO A 21 10.75 -6.10 14.90
N VAL A 22 11.65 -5.30 15.45
CA VAL A 22 12.79 -5.79 16.26
C VAL A 22 12.83 -5.09 17.62
N GLN A 23 13.32 -5.80 18.63
CA GLN A 23 13.48 -5.24 19.98
C GLN A 23 14.91 -4.77 20.21
N TRP A 24 15.08 -3.47 20.39
CA TRP A 24 16.37 -2.85 20.70
C TRP A 24 16.69 -2.92 22.20
N THR A 25 17.94 -3.26 22.51
CA THR A 25 18.53 -3.06 23.85
C THR A 25 19.52 -1.91 23.75
N ASN A 26 19.31 -0.85 24.56
CA ASN A 26 20.18 0.32 24.56
C ASN A 26 21.54 -0.01 25.21
N LEU A 27 22.63 0.44 24.58
CA LEU A 27 24.01 0.21 25.03
C LEU A 27 24.73 1.50 25.51
N GLY A 28 24.11 2.69 25.44
CA GLY A 28 24.77 3.96 25.77
C GLY A 28 24.05 5.21 25.26
N SER A 29 24.74 6.35 25.20
CA SER A 29 24.13 7.67 24.90
C SER A 29 23.34 7.65 23.58
N GLU A 30 22.13 8.24 23.60
CA GLU A 30 21.22 8.34 22.44
C GLU A 30 21.77 9.21 21.30
N HIS A 31 22.92 9.87 21.50
CA HIS A 31 23.53 10.79 20.54
C HIS A 31 24.76 10.21 19.81
N ASP A 32 25.24 9.03 20.20
CA ASP A 32 26.38 8.37 19.57
C ASP A 32 25.85 7.16 18.78
N GLY A 33 25.92 7.17 17.44
CA GLY A 33 25.30 6.15 16.59
C GLY A 33 26.07 5.86 15.30
N PHE A 34 25.48 5.06 14.41
CA PHE A 34 26.04 4.78 13.09
C PHE A 34 25.42 5.67 12.04
N ASP A 35 26.24 6.55 11.46
CA ASP A 35 25.86 7.37 10.31
C ASP A 35 26.55 6.84 9.06
N ILE A 36 25.76 6.24 8.15
CA ILE A 36 26.25 5.66 6.91
C ILE A 36 26.95 6.67 6.00
N ALA A 37 26.62 7.96 6.11
CA ALA A 37 27.22 9.02 5.29
C ALA A 37 28.64 9.40 5.74
N THR A 38 29.02 9.09 6.98
CA THR A 38 30.30 9.52 7.58
C THR A 38 31.37 8.42 7.65
N ILE A 39 30.99 7.17 7.43
CA ILE A 39 31.89 6.03 7.54
C ILE A 39 32.68 5.75 6.25
N ASP A 40 33.79 5.04 6.42
CA ASP A 40 34.45 4.37 5.32
C ASP A 40 33.54 3.27 4.77
N ARG A 41 33.31 3.27 3.45
CA ARG A 41 32.41 2.34 2.72
C ARG A 41 33.03 0.95 2.58
N ASN A 42 33.33 0.34 3.70
CA ASN A 42 33.98 -0.94 3.84
C ASN A 42 33.07 -1.93 4.57
N LEU A 43 33.03 -3.14 4.02
CA LEU A 43 32.42 -4.32 4.61
C LEU A 43 33.54 -5.30 4.94
N TYR A 44 33.65 -5.73 6.19
CA TYR A 44 34.65 -6.69 6.63
C TYR A 44 33.98 -8.01 6.97
N ILE A 45 34.57 -9.13 6.57
CA ILE A 45 34.11 -10.47 6.97
C ILE A 45 35.31 -11.31 7.40
N THR A 46 35.16 -12.08 8.48
CA THR A 46 36.27 -12.92 8.95
C THR A 46 36.49 -14.11 8.02
N ASN A 47 37.76 -14.47 7.76
CA ASN A 47 38.11 -15.62 6.94
C ASN A 47 37.62 -16.95 7.55
N SER A 48 37.49 -17.01 8.87
CA SER A 48 36.94 -18.17 9.58
C SER A 48 35.44 -18.39 9.32
N PHE A 49 34.70 -17.33 8.97
CA PHE A 49 33.26 -17.42 8.70
C PHE A 49 32.93 -17.32 7.20
N ALA A 50 33.79 -16.70 6.40
CA ALA A 50 33.56 -16.44 4.97
C ALA A 50 33.12 -17.68 4.17
N SER A 51 33.67 -18.85 4.46
CA SER A 51 33.35 -20.12 3.77
C SER A 51 32.21 -20.93 4.41
N ASP A 52 31.64 -20.48 5.53
CA ASP A 52 30.57 -21.17 6.25
C ASP A 52 29.30 -21.19 5.38
N ARG A 53 28.65 -22.35 5.31
CA ARG A 53 27.40 -22.59 4.59
C ARG A 53 26.45 -23.33 5.53
N ASP A 54 25.21 -22.86 5.60
CA ASP A 54 24.14 -23.51 6.36
C ASP A 54 23.97 -24.97 5.92
N GLN A 55 23.69 -25.87 6.87
CA GLN A 55 23.48 -27.28 6.61
C GLN A 55 22.02 -27.71 6.84
N ASN A 56 21.28 -26.96 7.67
CA ASN A 56 19.95 -27.34 8.15
C ASN A 56 18.82 -26.71 7.33
N GLY A 57 19.10 -25.79 6.41
CA GLY A 57 18.10 -25.19 5.51
C GLY A 57 17.58 -26.15 4.43
N LEU A 58 16.52 -25.73 3.71
CA LEU A 58 15.87 -26.52 2.65
C LEU A 58 16.65 -26.55 1.32
N THR A 59 17.37 -25.47 1.00
CA THR A 59 18.12 -25.39 -0.25
C THR A 59 19.30 -26.38 -0.29
N LEU A 60 19.53 -26.98 -1.46
CA LEU A 60 20.71 -27.82 -1.75
C LEU A 60 21.90 -27.00 -2.26
N ILE A 61 21.70 -25.71 -2.51
CA ILE A 61 22.72 -24.74 -2.97
C ILE A 61 22.88 -23.58 -1.96
N PRO A 62 23.05 -23.85 -0.65
CA PRO A 62 23.11 -22.80 0.37
C PRO A 62 24.30 -21.87 0.10
N PRO A 63 24.11 -20.54 -0.01
CA PRO A 63 25.23 -19.62 -0.18
C PRO A 63 26.15 -19.64 1.03
N SER A 64 27.43 -19.35 0.77
CA SER A 64 28.41 -19.09 1.81
C SER A 64 28.23 -17.69 2.37
N ALA A 65 28.74 -17.45 3.59
CA ALA A 65 28.68 -16.13 4.20
C ALA A 65 29.32 -15.04 3.30
N ILE A 66 30.40 -15.34 2.57
CA ILE A 66 31.01 -14.37 1.63
C ILE A 66 30.12 -14.07 0.42
N GLU A 67 29.37 -15.05 -0.08
CA GLU A 67 28.43 -14.85 -1.20
C GLU A 67 27.28 -13.94 -0.75
N PHE A 68 26.71 -14.17 0.43
CA PHE A 68 25.73 -13.26 1.03
C PHE A 68 26.30 -11.87 1.29
N ALA A 69 27.54 -11.77 1.78
CA ALA A 69 28.20 -10.49 2.01
C ALA A 69 28.38 -9.71 0.69
N ASN A 70 28.67 -10.40 -0.42
CA ASN A 70 28.79 -9.76 -1.72
C ASN A 70 27.42 -9.30 -2.28
N THR A 71 26.35 -10.07 -2.07
CA THR A 71 24.99 -9.62 -2.39
C THR A 71 24.62 -8.39 -1.57
N PHE A 72 24.85 -8.42 -0.25
CA PHE A 72 24.60 -7.29 0.64
C PHE A 72 25.41 -6.04 0.27
N ARG A 73 26.65 -6.21 -0.19
CA ARG A 73 27.48 -5.12 -0.73
C ARG A 73 26.77 -4.43 -1.91
N GLN A 74 26.15 -5.17 -2.83
CA GLN A 74 25.41 -4.59 -3.96
C GLN A 74 24.18 -3.82 -3.47
N ASP A 75 23.45 -4.35 -2.49
CA ASP A 75 22.29 -3.67 -1.90
C ASP A 75 22.68 -2.32 -1.24
N LEU A 76 23.84 -2.26 -0.59
CA LEU A 76 24.37 -1.01 -0.05
C LEU A 76 24.75 -0.02 -1.17
N GLU A 77 25.31 -0.50 -2.28
CA GLU A 77 25.62 0.36 -3.43
C GLU A 77 24.36 0.98 -4.02
N GLU A 78 23.26 0.23 -4.06
CA GLU A 78 21.96 0.73 -4.51
C GLU A 78 21.39 1.81 -3.58
N ILE A 79 21.32 1.55 -2.27
CA ILE A 79 20.78 2.52 -1.29
C ILE A 79 21.64 3.78 -1.21
N THR A 80 22.97 3.64 -1.27
CA THR A 80 23.89 4.76 -1.07
C THR A 80 24.25 5.48 -2.37
N GLY A 81 24.01 4.87 -3.53
CA GLY A 81 24.44 5.37 -4.84
C GLY A 81 25.96 5.38 -5.03
N GLU A 82 26.71 4.64 -4.19
CA GLU A 82 28.15 4.76 -4.03
C GLU A 82 28.80 3.38 -3.91
N SER A 83 30.05 3.23 -4.38
CA SER A 83 30.72 1.92 -4.35
C SER A 83 31.15 1.49 -2.95
N TRP A 84 31.00 0.19 -2.66
CA TRP A 84 31.39 -0.46 -1.39
C TRP A 84 32.43 -1.55 -1.60
N ASN A 85 33.40 -1.63 -0.68
CA ASN A 85 34.48 -2.62 -0.72
C ASN A 85 34.25 -3.75 0.28
N LEU A 86 34.34 -5.00 -0.16
CA LEU A 86 34.28 -6.19 0.70
C LEU A 86 35.69 -6.73 0.97
N HIS A 87 36.06 -6.84 2.24
CA HIS A 87 37.38 -7.24 2.71
C HIS A 87 37.29 -8.51 3.58
N PRO A 88 37.71 -9.67 3.04
CA PRO A 88 37.98 -10.85 3.85
C PRO A 88 39.21 -10.62 4.74
N VAL A 89 39.09 -10.80 6.05
CA VAL A 89 40.15 -10.50 7.02
C VAL A 89 40.34 -11.65 8.02
N GLU A 90 41.57 -11.86 8.49
CA GLU A 90 41.83 -12.84 9.56
C GLU A 90 41.32 -12.36 10.93
N VAL A 91 41.44 -11.07 11.19
CA VAL A 91 41.02 -10.39 12.42
C VAL A 91 40.47 -9.03 12.05
N TRP A 92 39.47 -8.53 12.77
CA TRP A 92 38.93 -7.20 12.54
C TRP A 92 40.02 -6.12 12.66
N PRO A 93 40.08 -5.18 11.70
CA PRO A 93 41.03 -4.08 11.79
C PRO A 93 40.68 -3.13 12.94
N GLU A 94 41.67 -2.78 13.76
CA GLU A 94 41.51 -1.85 14.87
C GLU A 94 41.30 -0.41 14.36
N GLY A 95 40.33 0.30 14.97
CA GLY A 95 40.10 1.72 14.70
C GLY A 95 39.48 2.06 13.34
N GLN A 96 39.09 1.06 12.54
CA GLN A 96 38.39 1.27 11.26
C GLN A 96 36.89 1.41 11.46
N THR A 97 36.26 2.19 10.58
CA THR A 97 34.81 2.34 10.49
C THR A 97 34.24 1.40 9.41
N GLY A 98 32.92 1.15 9.45
CA GLY A 98 32.24 0.32 8.45
C GLY A 98 31.35 -0.75 9.07
N ILE A 99 31.03 -1.77 8.26
CA ILE A 99 30.16 -2.88 8.66
C ILE A 99 31.01 -4.16 8.78
N PHE A 100 30.80 -4.91 9.85
CA PHE A 100 31.58 -6.08 10.23
C PHE A 100 30.68 -7.30 10.33
N LEU A 101 31.02 -8.36 9.61
CA LEU A 101 30.27 -9.59 9.48
C LEU A 101 31.07 -10.75 10.08
N ASP A 102 30.46 -11.56 10.93
CA ASP A 102 31.12 -12.71 11.54
C ASP A 102 30.11 -13.75 12.06
N ARG A 103 30.62 -14.85 12.60
CA ARG A 103 29.83 -15.89 13.28
C ARG A 103 29.45 -15.44 14.69
N LEU A 104 28.21 -15.74 15.09
CA LEU A 104 27.77 -15.66 16.47
C LEU A 104 28.40 -16.80 17.31
N ASP A 105 28.88 -16.50 18.51
CA ASP A 105 29.38 -17.52 19.44
C ASP A 105 28.21 -18.32 20.06
N CYS A 106 27.80 -19.38 19.38
CA CYS A 106 26.69 -20.26 19.80
C CYS A 106 27.02 -21.12 21.04
N SER A 107 28.22 -21.02 21.63
CA SER A 107 28.54 -21.74 22.88
C SER A 107 27.88 -21.10 24.12
N GLN A 108 27.39 -19.86 23.99
CA GLN A 108 26.69 -19.13 25.05
C GLN A 108 25.21 -18.84 24.71
N ASP A 109 24.88 -18.63 23.44
CA ASP A 109 23.55 -18.19 22.99
C ASP A 109 23.01 -19.06 21.83
N VAL A 110 22.48 -20.26 22.13
CA VAL A 110 21.81 -21.09 21.11
C VAL A 110 20.45 -20.48 20.79
N LEU A 111 20.34 -19.86 19.60
CA LEU A 111 19.07 -19.37 19.07
C LEU A 111 18.26 -20.54 18.49
N THR A 112 16.95 -20.53 18.75
CA THR A 112 16.03 -21.62 18.40
C THR A 112 14.82 -21.09 17.64
N TYR A 113 14.09 -21.97 16.97
CA TYR A 113 12.69 -21.75 16.60
C TYR A 113 11.77 -21.83 17.84
N GLU A 114 10.49 -21.52 17.70
CA GLU A 114 9.53 -21.57 18.81
C GLU A 114 9.27 -23.00 19.32
N ASN A 115 9.44 -24.00 18.45
CA ASN A 115 9.35 -25.41 18.82
C ASN A 115 10.56 -25.91 19.66
N GLY A 116 11.59 -25.07 19.84
CA GLY A 116 12.79 -25.34 20.62
C GLY A 116 13.98 -25.90 19.83
N ASP A 117 13.83 -26.15 18.53
CA ASP A 117 14.92 -26.65 17.69
C ASP A 117 15.93 -25.54 17.37
N PRO A 118 17.26 -25.81 17.38
CA PRO A 118 18.26 -24.83 17.00
C PRO A 118 18.09 -24.32 15.57
N THR A 119 18.35 -23.03 15.34
CA THR A 119 18.30 -22.43 14.00
C THR A 119 19.63 -21.82 13.57
N GLU A 120 19.92 -21.89 12.27
CA GLU A 120 21.03 -21.18 11.63
C GLU A 120 20.62 -19.77 11.16
N GLU A 121 19.34 -19.41 11.29
CA GLU A 121 18.75 -18.15 10.82
C GLU A 121 18.75 -17.01 11.85
N GLY A 122 19.24 -17.26 13.06
CA GLY A 122 19.35 -16.25 14.09
C GLY A 122 20.52 -15.29 13.88
N TYR A 123 20.40 -14.08 14.39
CA TYR A 123 21.48 -13.09 14.33
C TYR A 123 21.50 -12.15 15.52
N LYS A 124 22.65 -11.49 15.67
CA LYS A 124 22.86 -10.35 16.54
C LYS A 124 23.35 -9.18 15.71
N LEU A 125 22.62 -8.07 15.75
CA LEU A 125 22.99 -6.79 15.17
C LEU A 125 23.42 -5.85 16.30
N GLN A 126 24.61 -5.26 16.21
CA GLN A 126 25.07 -4.26 17.17
C GLN A 126 25.47 -3.00 16.43
N VAL A 127 24.84 -1.89 16.79
CA VAL A 127 25.14 -0.55 16.28
C VAL A 127 25.98 0.19 17.31
N GLN A 128 27.10 0.74 16.84
CA GLN A 128 28.06 1.50 17.62
C GLN A 128 28.52 2.73 16.82
N PRO A 129 29.18 3.71 17.45
CA PRO A 129 29.73 4.86 16.74
C PRO A 129 30.68 4.43 15.63
N GLY A 130 30.30 4.75 14.38
CA GLY A 130 31.06 4.42 13.18
C GLY A 130 31.17 2.93 12.82
N ARG A 131 30.49 2.03 13.54
CA ARG A 131 30.58 0.58 13.30
C ARG A 131 29.24 -0.12 13.46
N VAL A 132 28.94 -1.05 12.55
CA VAL A 132 27.85 -2.02 12.73
C VAL A 132 28.43 -3.43 12.70
N LEU A 133 28.05 -4.26 13.67
CA LEU A 133 28.41 -5.67 13.72
C LEU A 133 27.16 -6.52 13.44
N ILE A 134 27.25 -7.45 12.50
CA ILE A 134 26.22 -8.44 12.21
C ILE A 134 26.81 -9.83 12.42
N LEU A 135 26.35 -10.52 13.45
CA LEU A 135 26.82 -11.84 13.85
C LEU A 135 25.72 -12.87 13.60
N GLY A 136 25.91 -13.80 12.67
CA GLY A 136 24.92 -14.84 12.36
C GLY A 136 25.18 -16.16 13.08
N SER A 137 24.14 -16.86 13.55
CA SER A 137 24.27 -18.26 14.01
C SER A 137 24.70 -19.20 12.88
N GLY A 138 24.36 -18.82 11.64
CA GLY A 138 24.83 -19.36 10.37
C GLY A 138 24.87 -18.25 9.31
N ALA A 139 25.21 -18.60 8.08
CA ALA A 139 25.35 -17.66 6.96
C ALA A 139 24.01 -16.99 6.63
N ARG A 140 22.89 -17.73 6.69
CA ARG A 140 21.55 -17.16 6.44
C ARG A 140 21.07 -16.27 7.59
N GLY A 141 21.45 -16.57 8.83
CA GLY A 141 21.21 -15.67 9.96
C GLY A 141 21.90 -14.32 9.77
N MET A 142 23.17 -14.33 9.36
CA MET A 142 23.89 -13.10 8.99
C MET A 142 23.14 -12.34 7.89
N TRP A 143 22.69 -13.03 6.84
CA TRP A 143 21.87 -12.44 5.77
C TRP A 143 20.61 -11.74 6.30
N TRP A 144 19.85 -12.37 7.20
CA TRP A 144 18.67 -11.74 7.81
C TRP A 144 19.01 -10.50 8.65
N GLY A 145 20.15 -10.50 9.33
CA GLY A 145 20.66 -9.32 10.00
C GLY A 145 20.96 -8.15 9.05
N THR A 146 21.41 -8.45 7.83
CA THR A 146 21.59 -7.41 6.79
C THR A 146 20.26 -6.78 6.38
N ARG A 147 19.17 -7.58 6.25
CA ARG A 147 17.84 -7.06 5.92
C ARG A 147 17.35 -6.08 6.98
N THR A 148 17.54 -6.42 8.25
CA THR A 148 17.21 -5.50 9.36
C THR A 148 18.01 -4.21 9.27
N LEU A 149 19.32 -4.27 9.02
CA LEU A 149 20.12 -3.05 8.87
C LEU A 149 19.64 -2.19 7.69
N LEU A 150 19.33 -2.79 6.54
CA LEU A 150 18.84 -2.03 5.38
C LEU A 150 17.51 -1.33 5.67
N GLN A 151 16.55 -2.01 6.29
CA GLN A 151 15.29 -1.39 6.69
C GLN A 151 15.52 -0.24 7.69
N GLN A 152 16.46 -0.40 8.63
CA GLN A 152 16.82 0.67 9.57
C GLN A 152 17.46 1.88 8.88
N LEU A 153 18.26 1.66 7.84
CA LEU A 153 18.84 2.75 7.03
C LEU A 153 17.75 3.52 6.27
N LEU A 154 16.76 2.82 5.72
CA LEU A 154 15.61 3.44 5.05
C LEU A 154 14.77 4.26 6.04
N ILE A 155 14.46 3.69 7.20
CA ILE A 155 13.67 4.34 8.26
C ILE A 155 14.39 5.58 8.82
N ALA A 156 15.70 5.48 9.04
CA ALA A 156 16.47 6.61 9.56
C ALA A 156 16.62 7.76 8.54
N HIS A 157 16.40 7.49 7.25
CA HIS A 157 16.38 8.48 6.15
C HIS A 157 17.51 9.52 6.25
N ASN A 158 18.75 9.09 6.00
CA ASN A 158 19.98 9.88 6.14
C ASN A 158 20.32 10.38 7.56
N SER A 159 19.52 10.03 8.57
CA SER A 159 19.87 10.26 9.98
C SER A 159 20.70 9.09 10.53
N PRO A 160 21.52 9.32 11.59
CA PRO A 160 22.25 8.25 12.24
C PRO A 160 21.32 7.24 12.92
N ILE A 161 21.65 5.94 12.82
CA ILE A 161 21.00 4.88 13.59
C ILE A 161 21.57 4.93 15.04
N PRO A 162 20.73 5.04 16.09
CA PRO A 162 21.21 5.09 17.46
C PRO A 162 21.99 3.83 17.88
N SER A 163 22.96 3.98 18.79
CA SER A 163 23.68 2.83 19.34
C SER A 163 22.74 1.88 20.10
N GLY A 164 22.91 0.59 19.86
CA GLY A 164 22.07 -0.42 20.48
C GLY A 164 22.38 -1.81 19.96
N GLN A 165 21.64 -2.80 20.44
CA GLN A 165 21.72 -4.16 19.93
C GLN A 165 20.35 -4.79 19.74
N VAL A 166 20.27 -5.67 18.75
CA VAL A 166 19.16 -6.57 18.47
C VAL A 166 19.70 -8.00 18.48
N VAL A 167 18.97 -8.91 19.13
CA VAL A 167 19.16 -10.36 18.99
C VAL A 167 17.83 -10.91 18.52
N ASP A 168 17.83 -11.61 17.41
CA ASP A 168 16.60 -11.96 16.71
C ASP A 168 16.73 -13.29 15.95
N ALA A 169 15.63 -14.03 15.85
CA ALA A 169 15.56 -15.33 15.19
C ALA A 169 14.11 -15.66 14.81
N PRO A 170 13.87 -16.32 13.67
CA PRO A 170 12.53 -16.68 13.24
C PRO A 170 11.90 -17.70 14.19
N SER A 171 10.60 -17.57 14.42
CA SER A 171 9.83 -18.48 15.27
C SER A 171 9.45 -19.78 14.55
N TYR A 172 9.30 -19.73 13.22
CA TYR A 172 8.94 -20.87 12.37
C TYR A 172 9.95 -21.01 11.23
N SER A 173 10.26 -22.25 10.84
CA SER A 173 11.23 -22.54 9.76
C SER A 173 10.65 -22.24 8.37
N THR A 174 9.34 -22.45 8.20
CA THR A 174 8.63 -22.21 6.95
C THR A 174 7.91 -20.87 6.99
N ARG A 175 8.36 -19.95 6.14
CA ARG A 175 7.77 -18.62 5.97
C ARG A 175 7.74 -18.35 4.48
N GLY A 176 6.62 -18.65 3.84
CA GLY A 176 6.57 -18.67 2.38
C GLY A 176 5.43 -17.89 1.76
N PHE A 177 5.51 -17.81 0.45
CA PHE A 177 4.41 -17.41 -0.42
C PHE A 177 4.31 -18.39 -1.60
N LEU A 178 3.11 -18.55 -2.13
CA LEU A 178 2.81 -19.34 -3.31
C LEU A 178 2.37 -18.41 -4.45
N LEU A 179 2.85 -18.70 -5.65
CA LEU A 179 2.38 -18.08 -6.89
C LEU A 179 1.89 -19.16 -7.86
N ASP A 180 0.65 -19.03 -8.31
CA ASP A 180 0.04 -19.89 -9.33
C ASP A 180 0.61 -19.61 -10.72
N ALA A 181 1.65 -20.36 -11.10
CA ALA A 181 2.24 -20.33 -12.43
C ALA A 181 1.65 -21.38 -13.39
N GLY A 182 0.71 -22.20 -12.91
CA GLY A 182 0.00 -23.22 -13.68
C GLY A 182 -1.16 -22.63 -14.48
N ARG A 183 -1.81 -21.57 -13.95
CA ARG A 183 -2.88 -20.83 -14.63
C ARG A 183 -2.43 -19.52 -15.28
N LYS A 184 -1.21 -19.05 -14.99
CA LYS A 184 -0.61 -17.84 -15.57
C LYS A 184 0.89 -17.97 -15.73
N TRP A 185 1.44 -17.54 -16.87
CA TRP A 185 2.88 -17.49 -17.06
C TRP A 185 3.52 -16.24 -16.44
N TYR A 186 4.71 -16.42 -15.88
CA TYR A 186 5.56 -15.36 -15.33
C TYR A 186 6.98 -15.43 -15.91
N SER A 187 7.54 -14.27 -16.20
CA SER A 187 8.89 -14.14 -16.72
C SER A 187 9.95 -14.49 -15.66
N PRO A 188 11.13 -15.02 -16.05
CA PRO A 188 12.21 -15.30 -15.11
C PRO A 188 12.64 -14.06 -14.30
N SER A 189 12.68 -12.87 -14.93
CA SER A 189 13.03 -11.62 -14.27
C SER A 189 12.02 -11.22 -13.19
N TYR A 190 10.72 -11.35 -13.47
CA TYR A 190 9.67 -11.06 -12.50
C TYR A 190 9.75 -12.00 -11.29
N LEU A 191 9.93 -13.31 -11.53
CA LEU A 191 10.05 -14.29 -10.44
C LEU A 191 11.26 -14.01 -9.54
N LYS A 192 12.38 -13.57 -10.13
CA LYS A 192 13.58 -13.16 -9.39
C LYS A 192 13.35 -11.89 -8.57
N ASP A 193 12.70 -10.88 -9.14
CA ASP A 193 12.33 -9.65 -8.45
C ASP A 193 11.43 -9.97 -7.24
N LEU A 194 10.44 -10.85 -7.43
CA LEU A 194 9.53 -11.26 -6.36
C LEU A 194 10.24 -12.04 -5.24
N CYS A 195 11.19 -12.92 -5.58
CA CYS A 195 12.09 -13.55 -4.60
C CYS A 195 12.91 -12.52 -3.81
N THR A 196 13.46 -11.51 -4.50
CA THR A 196 14.22 -10.44 -3.83
C THR A 196 13.33 -9.66 -2.86
N TYR A 197 12.11 -9.32 -3.28
CA TYR A 197 11.13 -8.64 -2.46
C TYR A 197 10.74 -9.44 -1.21
N ALA A 198 10.42 -10.73 -1.38
CA ALA A 198 10.10 -11.64 -0.28
C ALA A 198 11.27 -11.77 0.73
N SER A 199 12.50 -11.84 0.23
CA SER A 199 13.72 -11.88 1.05
C SER A 199 13.90 -10.61 1.87
N PHE A 200 13.60 -9.44 1.33
CA PHE A 200 13.71 -8.17 2.04
C PHE A 200 12.90 -8.15 3.36
N PHE A 201 11.76 -8.86 3.36
CA PHE A 201 10.89 -9.04 4.53
C PHE A 201 11.12 -10.35 5.30
N LYS A 202 12.17 -11.12 4.96
CA LYS A 202 12.61 -12.36 5.63
C LYS A 202 11.70 -13.58 5.45
N LEU A 203 10.93 -13.65 4.36
CA LEU A 203 10.39 -14.93 3.90
C LEU A 203 11.55 -15.84 3.46
N SER A 204 11.41 -17.13 3.71
CA SER A 204 12.43 -18.17 3.42
C SER A 204 12.06 -19.08 2.26
N GLU A 205 10.80 -19.07 1.81
CA GLU A 205 10.31 -20.03 0.82
C GLU A 205 9.46 -19.36 -0.27
N PHE A 206 9.62 -19.85 -1.50
CA PHE A 206 8.76 -19.54 -2.63
C PHE A 206 8.20 -20.86 -3.19
N GLN A 207 6.91 -21.14 -2.93
CA GLN A 207 6.22 -22.28 -3.53
C GLN A 207 5.81 -21.93 -4.97
N TYR A 208 6.41 -22.62 -5.93
CA TYR A 208 6.20 -22.38 -7.34
C TYR A 208 5.26 -23.44 -7.91
N HIS A 209 3.98 -23.10 -8.00
CA HIS A 209 2.91 -23.96 -8.52
C HIS A 209 3.01 -24.05 -10.04
N THR A 210 3.65 -25.12 -10.54
CA THR A 210 4.13 -25.17 -11.93
C THR A 210 3.09 -25.61 -12.94
N SER A 211 2.01 -26.25 -12.52
CA SER A 211 1.08 -26.91 -13.43
C SER A 211 -0.34 -26.88 -12.91
N ASP A 212 -1.28 -26.44 -13.74
CA ASP A 212 -2.70 -26.48 -13.42
C ASP A 212 -3.53 -26.32 -14.70
N ASN A 213 -4.83 -26.18 -14.52
CA ASN A 213 -5.82 -25.83 -15.51
C ASN A 213 -6.84 -24.85 -14.99
N TYR A 214 -7.49 -24.17 -15.92
CA TYR A 214 -8.69 -23.43 -15.62
C TYR A 214 -9.76 -24.39 -15.08
N PRO A 215 -10.57 -23.99 -14.07
CA PRO A 215 -11.62 -24.87 -13.57
C PRO A 215 -12.56 -25.28 -14.71
N LEU A 216 -12.78 -26.60 -14.91
CA LEU A 216 -13.61 -27.11 -16.02
C LEU A 216 -15.07 -26.63 -15.98
N SER A 217 -15.53 -26.16 -14.83
CA SER A 217 -16.86 -25.58 -14.63
C SER A 217 -16.98 -24.11 -15.09
N ARG A 218 -15.89 -23.50 -15.57
CA ARG A 218 -15.78 -22.07 -15.85
C ARG A 218 -15.25 -21.82 -17.28
N GLY A 219 -15.56 -20.63 -17.81
CA GLY A 219 -14.86 -20.05 -18.98
C GLY A 219 -15.57 -20.17 -20.33
N HIS A 220 -14.89 -19.69 -21.36
CA HIS A 220 -15.39 -19.50 -22.75
C HIS A 220 -15.16 -20.70 -23.68
N ASN A 221 -15.13 -21.92 -23.12
CA ASN A 221 -14.68 -23.10 -23.86
C ASN A 221 -15.86 -24.02 -24.20
N GLU A 222 -15.97 -24.40 -25.48
CA GLU A 222 -17.00 -25.33 -25.94
C GLU A 222 -16.73 -26.76 -25.46
N THR A 223 -15.45 -27.12 -25.28
CA THR A 223 -15.01 -28.44 -24.83
C THR A 223 -13.86 -28.35 -23.83
N TRP A 224 -13.68 -29.40 -23.01
CA TRP A 224 -12.55 -29.52 -22.08
C TRP A 224 -11.17 -29.50 -22.78
N GLN A 225 -11.12 -29.79 -24.09
CA GLN A 225 -9.90 -29.73 -24.88
C GLN A 225 -9.46 -28.29 -25.19
N ASP A 226 -10.37 -27.32 -25.10
CA ASP A 226 -10.07 -25.91 -25.35
C ASP A 226 -9.73 -25.15 -24.04
N VAL A 227 -10.01 -25.76 -22.88
CA VAL A 227 -9.76 -25.18 -21.56
C VAL A 227 -8.27 -24.95 -21.33
N PHE A 228 -7.87 -23.77 -20.86
CA PHE A 228 -6.46 -23.51 -20.57
C PHE A 228 -5.91 -24.54 -19.56
N ALA A 229 -4.79 -25.16 -19.90
CA ALA A 229 -4.00 -25.97 -18.99
C ALA A 229 -2.55 -25.88 -19.42
N GLN A 230 -1.65 -25.74 -18.46
CA GLN A 230 -0.25 -25.46 -18.76
C GLN A 230 0.65 -26.10 -17.72
N PHE A 231 1.87 -26.38 -18.15
CA PHE A 231 2.98 -26.82 -17.32
C PHE A 231 4.14 -25.87 -17.58
N SER A 232 4.58 -25.15 -16.55
CA SER A 232 5.44 -23.97 -16.67
C SER A 232 6.92 -24.30 -16.87
N LEU A 233 7.36 -25.55 -16.71
CA LEU A 233 8.74 -25.97 -16.99
C LEU A 233 8.81 -26.78 -18.28
N ARG A 234 9.72 -26.41 -19.19
CA ARG A 234 9.84 -27.09 -20.47
C ARG A 234 10.59 -28.41 -20.33
N PRO A 235 9.99 -29.59 -20.55
CA PRO A 235 10.74 -30.84 -20.51
C PRO A 235 11.83 -30.86 -21.59
N GLU A 236 12.99 -31.47 -21.30
CA GLU A 236 14.04 -31.74 -22.29
C GLU A 236 13.75 -33.04 -23.05
N SER A 237 13.11 -34.01 -22.39
CA SER A 237 12.69 -35.27 -22.98
C SER A 237 11.65 -35.07 -24.10
N PRO A 238 11.90 -35.59 -25.33
CA PRO A 238 10.92 -35.58 -26.40
C PRO A 238 9.63 -36.34 -26.08
N GLU A 239 9.72 -37.33 -25.17
CA GLU A 239 8.59 -38.18 -24.80
C GLU A 239 7.58 -37.45 -23.92
N LEU A 240 8.02 -36.41 -23.21
CA LEU A 240 7.19 -35.62 -22.29
C LEU A 240 6.67 -34.31 -22.90
N GLN A 241 7.03 -33.97 -24.14
CA GLN A 241 6.62 -32.69 -24.76
C GLN A 241 5.10 -32.50 -24.81
N GLY A 242 4.32 -33.58 -24.75
CA GLY A 242 2.86 -33.50 -24.75
C GLY A 242 2.24 -32.84 -23.51
N ILE A 243 2.98 -32.73 -22.40
CA ILE A 243 2.49 -32.04 -21.18
C ILE A 243 2.46 -30.51 -21.32
N VAL A 244 3.19 -29.96 -22.31
CA VAL A 244 3.26 -28.52 -22.57
C VAL A 244 2.35 -28.17 -23.74
N GLN A 245 1.38 -27.29 -23.52
CA GLN A 245 0.50 -26.80 -24.58
C GLN A 245 1.03 -25.52 -25.24
N ARG A 246 1.74 -24.69 -24.48
CA ARG A 246 2.25 -23.39 -24.95
C ARG A 246 3.74 -23.27 -24.64
N GLU A 247 4.57 -23.56 -25.63
CA GLU A 247 6.03 -23.63 -25.46
C GLU A 247 6.66 -22.27 -25.05
N ASN A 248 6.11 -21.16 -25.53
CA ASN A 248 6.56 -19.81 -25.19
C ASN A 248 6.18 -19.36 -23.77
N GLU A 249 5.33 -20.12 -23.08
CA GLU A 249 4.88 -19.88 -21.70
C GLU A 249 5.55 -20.90 -20.76
N THR A 250 6.86 -21.16 -20.95
CA THR A 250 7.63 -22.09 -20.12
C THR A 250 9.01 -21.54 -19.77
N LEU A 251 9.58 -22.04 -18.67
CA LEU A 251 10.96 -21.85 -18.26
C LEU A 251 11.82 -23.02 -18.77
N SER A 252 12.97 -22.72 -19.35
CA SER A 252 13.98 -23.74 -19.62
C SER A 252 14.66 -24.18 -18.32
N ARG A 253 15.39 -25.31 -18.35
CA ARG A 253 16.25 -25.73 -17.24
C ARG A 253 17.19 -24.62 -16.77
N ALA A 254 17.82 -23.93 -17.71
CA ALA A 254 18.76 -22.85 -17.41
C ALA A 254 18.06 -21.68 -16.72
N ASP A 255 16.86 -21.28 -17.18
CA ASP A 255 16.08 -20.23 -16.55
C ASP A 255 15.68 -20.61 -15.12
N PHE A 256 15.28 -21.87 -14.90
CA PHE A 256 14.85 -22.36 -13.60
C PHE A 256 16.01 -22.55 -12.62
N GLU A 257 17.17 -23.04 -13.07
CA GLU A 257 18.38 -23.11 -12.25
C GLU A 257 18.88 -21.71 -11.86
N ASP A 258 18.83 -20.75 -12.78
CA ASP A 258 19.19 -19.35 -12.54
C ASP A 258 18.20 -18.65 -11.58
N LEU A 259 16.89 -18.93 -11.70
CA LEU A 259 15.90 -18.49 -10.71
C LEU A 259 16.21 -19.03 -9.30
N GLN A 260 16.41 -20.33 -9.16
CA GLN A 260 16.72 -20.96 -7.87
C GLN A 260 18.00 -20.40 -7.27
N GLN A 261 19.04 -20.21 -8.09
CA GLN A 261 20.30 -19.63 -7.64
C GLN A 261 20.15 -18.18 -7.16
N HIS A 262 19.34 -17.38 -7.85
CA HIS A 262 19.05 -15.98 -7.47
C HIS A 262 18.27 -15.89 -6.16
N CYS A 263 17.24 -16.74 -5.98
CA CYS A 263 16.46 -16.81 -4.74
C CYS A 263 17.35 -17.31 -3.58
N ALA A 264 18.17 -18.34 -3.81
CA ALA A 264 19.06 -18.90 -2.78
C ALA A 264 20.10 -17.86 -2.31
N GLN A 265 20.69 -17.07 -3.22
CA GLN A 265 21.59 -15.94 -2.91
C GLN A 265 20.96 -14.84 -2.04
N ARG A 266 19.64 -14.92 -1.82
CA ARG A 266 18.84 -14.04 -0.96
C ARG A 266 18.11 -14.83 0.13
N GLY A 267 18.55 -16.04 0.45
CA GLY A 267 18.02 -16.82 1.57
C GLY A 267 16.64 -17.45 1.33
N VAL A 268 16.10 -17.36 0.11
CA VAL A 268 14.80 -17.93 -0.28
C VAL A 268 15.02 -19.24 -1.03
N THR A 269 14.33 -20.30 -0.60
CA THR A 269 14.33 -21.60 -1.29
C THR A 269 13.09 -21.71 -2.17
N VAL A 270 13.26 -22.06 -3.45
CA VAL A 270 12.12 -22.39 -4.32
C VAL A 270 11.67 -23.81 -4.03
N ILE A 271 10.38 -23.99 -3.76
CA ILE A 271 9.71 -25.28 -3.54
C ILE A 271 8.84 -25.55 -4.77
N PRO A 272 9.31 -26.36 -5.74
CA PRO A 272 8.55 -26.65 -6.95
C PRO A 272 7.37 -27.56 -6.62
N GLU A 273 6.24 -27.27 -7.24
CA GLU A 273 5.03 -28.05 -7.14
C GLU A 273 4.60 -28.54 -8.53
N ILE A 274 4.51 -29.86 -8.71
CA ILE A 274 3.91 -30.46 -9.91
C ILE A 274 2.65 -31.18 -9.46
N GLU A 275 1.50 -30.70 -9.93
CA GLU A 275 0.20 -31.21 -9.54
C GLU A 275 -0.12 -32.58 -10.15
N ALA A 276 -0.56 -33.50 -9.28
CA ALA A 276 -1.21 -34.76 -9.59
C ALA A 276 -1.73 -35.42 -8.29
N PRO A 277 -2.87 -36.13 -8.30
CA PRO A 277 -3.64 -36.57 -9.47
C PRO A 277 -4.87 -35.73 -9.80
N GLY A 278 -5.17 -34.71 -8.99
CA GLY A 278 -6.08 -33.62 -9.32
C GLY A 278 -5.42 -32.63 -10.29
N HIS A 279 -6.18 -31.64 -10.77
CA HIS A 279 -5.65 -30.51 -11.55
C HIS A 279 -4.74 -30.89 -12.74
N SER A 280 -4.97 -32.08 -13.31
CA SER A 280 -4.05 -32.76 -14.21
C SER A 280 -4.45 -32.67 -15.67
N LEU A 281 -5.21 -31.63 -16.06
CA LEU A 281 -5.69 -31.48 -17.45
C LEU A 281 -4.52 -31.36 -18.46
N PHE A 282 -3.36 -30.89 -18.01
CA PHE A 282 -2.13 -30.84 -18.79
C PHE A 282 -1.63 -32.25 -19.20
N ILE A 283 -1.93 -33.29 -18.40
CA ILE A 283 -1.67 -34.70 -18.74
C ILE A 283 -2.84 -35.28 -19.55
N THR A 284 -4.07 -35.12 -19.09
CA THR A 284 -5.22 -35.82 -19.69
C THR A 284 -5.61 -35.29 -21.07
N LYS A 285 -5.29 -34.06 -21.43
CA LYS A 285 -5.40 -33.59 -22.82
C LYS A 285 -4.47 -34.34 -23.76
N TRP A 286 -3.25 -34.61 -23.30
CA TRP A 286 -2.27 -35.39 -24.06
C TRP A 286 -2.57 -36.89 -24.06
N LYS A 287 -3.06 -37.41 -22.92
CA LYS A 287 -3.39 -38.82 -22.68
C LYS A 287 -4.82 -38.99 -22.16
N PRO A 288 -5.86 -38.79 -23.00
CA PRO A 288 -7.25 -38.83 -22.57
C PRO A 288 -7.69 -40.18 -21.98
N GLU A 289 -7.01 -41.27 -22.33
CA GLU A 289 -7.22 -42.61 -21.80
C GLU A 289 -6.90 -42.73 -20.29
N LEU A 290 -6.11 -41.81 -19.74
CA LEU A 290 -5.74 -41.78 -18.33
C LEU A 290 -6.71 -40.96 -17.47
N ALA A 291 -7.70 -40.29 -18.08
CA ALA A 291 -8.64 -39.44 -17.36
C ALA A 291 -9.77 -40.24 -16.69
N LEU A 292 -10.22 -39.78 -15.52
CA LEU A 292 -11.52 -40.15 -14.98
C LEU A 292 -12.66 -39.46 -15.76
N GLU A 293 -13.89 -39.58 -15.25
CA GLU A 293 -15.04 -38.86 -15.81
C GLU A 293 -14.84 -37.35 -15.74
N SER A 294 -14.44 -36.83 -14.56
CA SER A 294 -13.90 -35.48 -14.43
C SER A 294 -12.55 -35.42 -15.12
N LYS A 295 -12.46 -34.64 -16.20
CA LYS A 295 -11.38 -34.73 -17.19
C LYS A 295 -10.03 -34.23 -16.68
N ASP A 296 -10.03 -33.49 -15.58
CA ASP A 296 -8.88 -32.97 -14.85
C ASP A 296 -8.36 -33.93 -13.77
N LEU A 297 -9.02 -35.07 -13.55
CA LEU A 297 -8.57 -36.08 -12.59
C LEU A 297 -7.95 -37.30 -13.30
N LEU A 298 -6.78 -37.74 -12.84
CA LEU A 298 -6.14 -38.97 -13.33
C LEU A 298 -6.80 -40.21 -12.75
N ASN A 299 -6.92 -41.26 -13.56
CA ASN A 299 -7.34 -42.60 -13.13
C ASN A 299 -6.13 -43.37 -12.59
N LEU A 300 -5.96 -43.37 -11.27
CA LEU A 300 -4.82 -44.01 -10.58
C LEU A 300 -4.76 -45.54 -10.76
N THR A 301 -5.89 -46.19 -11.08
CA THR A 301 -5.94 -47.65 -11.31
C THR A 301 -5.53 -48.06 -12.71
N HIS A 302 -5.40 -47.11 -13.64
CA HIS A 302 -4.92 -47.41 -14.99
C HIS A 302 -3.41 -47.73 -14.93
N PRO A 303 -2.96 -48.84 -15.57
CA PRO A 303 -1.59 -49.34 -15.41
C PRO A 303 -0.49 -48.36 -15.83
N ASP A 304 -0.82 -47.40 -16.70
CA ASP A 304 0.14 -46.42 -17.24
C ASP A 304 0.17 -45.08 -16.48
N THR A 305 -0.78 -44.83 -15.56
CA THR A 305 -0.89 -43.54 -14.86
C THR A 305 0.31 -43.27 -13.94
N ILE A 306 0.55 -44.14 -12.97
CA ILE A 306 1.66 -43.99 -12.01
C ILE A 306 3.02 -44.00 -12.73
N PRO A 307 3.30 -44.91 -13.69
CA PRO A 307 4.54 -44.85 -14.47
C PRO A 307 4.75 -43.54 -15.21
N LEU A 308 3.70 -42.92 -15.74
CA LEU A 308 3.79 -41.63 -16.42
C LEU A 308 4.08 -40.49 -15.42
N VAL A 309 3.38 -40.44 -14.29
CA VAL A 309 3.65 -39.42 -13.26
C VAL A 309 5.09 -39.55 -12.75
N LYS A 310 5.56 -40.76 -12.48
CA LYS A 310 6.96 -41.02 -12.08
C LYS A 310 7.97 -40.61 -13.17
N SER A 311 7.65 -40.77 -14.45
CA SER A 311 8.56 -40.34 -15.53
C SER A 311 8.65 -38.82 -15.65
N ILE A 312 7.56 -38.08 -15.43
CA ILE A 312 7.56 -36.63 -15.32
C ILE A 312 8.48 -36.20 -14.17
N TRP A 313 8.30 -36.77 -12.98
CA TRP A 313 9.17 -36.45 -11.84
C TRP A 313 10.64 -36.86 -12.06
N THR A 314 10.92 -37.98 -12.74
CA THR A 314 12.29 -38.40 -13.07
C THR A 314 13.02 -37.34 -13.90
N GLU A 315 12.33 -36.65 -14.82
CA GLU A 315 12.89 -35.58 -15.65
C GLU A 315 13.28 -34.35 -14.81
N PHE A 316 12.39 -33.93 -13.90
CA PHE A 316 12.52 -32.63 -13.21
C PHE A 316 13.21 -32.72 -11.84
N LEU A 317 13.22 -33.87 -11.16
CA LEU A 317 13.91 -34.04 -9.87
C LEU A 317 15.37 -33.55 -9.88
N PRO A 318 16.18 -33.81 -10.94
CA PRO A 318 17.55 -33.29 -11.02
C PRO A 318 17.66 -31.76 -11.14
N TRP A 319 16.57 -31.06 -11.47
CA TRP A 319 16.53 -29.60 -11.60
C TRP A 319 16.31 -28.94 -10.24
N PHE A 320 15.66 -29.65 -9.31
CA PHE A 320 15.12 -29.10 -8.07
C PHE A 320 16.18 -29.08 -6.96
N GLN A 321 16.72 -27.88 -6.68
CA GLN A 321 17.77 -27.63 -5.68
C GLN A 321 17.20 -27.41 -4.26
N THR A 322 16.29 -28.28 -3.85
CA THR A 322 15.60 -28.27 -2.55
C THR A 322 15.49 -29.69 -1.98
N LYS A 323 15.44 -29.80 -0.65
CA LYS A 323 15.20 -31.06 0.09
C LYS A 323 13.73 -31.47 0.11
N GLU A 324 12.83 -30.53 -0.13
CA GLU A 324 11.38 -30.75 -0.11
C GLU A 324 10.76 -30.31 -1.45
N VAL A 325 9.83 -31.11 -1.99
CA VAL A 325 9.05 -30.82 -3.20
C VAL A 325 7.57 -31.02 -2.90
N HIS A 326 6.70 -30.28 -3.59
CA HIS A 326 5.25 -30.43 -3.43
C HIS A 326 4.71 -31.27 -4.59
N ILE A 327 3.95 -32.33 -4.30
CA ILE A 327 3.31 -33.14 -5.35
C ILE A 327 1.85 -32.74 -5.58
N GLY A 328 1.39 -31.73 -4.83
CA GLY A 328 0.06 -31.20 -4.98
C GLY A 328 -0.97 -32.06 -4.27
N ALA A 329 -1.73 -32.81 -5.06
CA ALA A 329 -2.66 -33.84 -4.64
C ALA A 329 -3.89 -33.28 -3.90
N ASP A 330 -4.36 -32.10 -4.29
CA ASP A 330 -5.62 -31.51 -3.85
C ASP A 330 -6.83 -31.96 -4.67
N GLU A 331 -8.03 -31.62 -4.15
CA GLU A 331 -9.34 -31.71 -4.82
C GLU A 331 -9.64 -33.03 -5.56
N TYR A 332 -9.20 -34.16 -5.01
CA TYR A 332 -9.42 -35.48 -5.60
C TYR A 332 -10.74 -36.15 -5.14
N ASP A 333 -11.21 -37.16 -5.88
CA ASP A 333 -12.45 -37.87 -5.59
C ASP A 333 -12.34 -38.69 -4.30
N ALA A 334 -13.02 -38.25 -3.24
CA ALA A 334 -13.04 -38.92 -1.93
C ALA A 334 -13.57 -40.37 -1.97
N THR A 335 -14.29 -40.79 -3.01
CA THR A 335 -14.72 -42.19 -3.18
C THR A 335 -13.57 -43.11 -3.61
N LEU A 336 -12.44 -42.54 -4.03
CA LEU A 336 -11.21 -43.22 -4.44
C LEU A 336 -10.08 -43.05 -3.41
N ALA A 337 -10.41 -42.78 -2.14
CA ALA A 337 -9.45 -42.48 -1.08
C ALA A 337 -8.30 -43.52 -0.94
N ASP A 338 -8.60 -44.82 -1.03
CA ASP A 338 -7.55 -45.85 -0.93
C ASP A 338 -6.54 -45.76 -2.08
N ASP A 339 -7.01 -45.51 -3.31
CA ASP A 339 -6.14 -45.36 -4.48
C ASP A 339 -5.30 -44.08 -4.36
N TYR A 340 -5.91 -42.99 -3.86
CA TYR A 340 -5.21 -41.73 -3.57
C TYR A 340 -4.11 -41.90 -2.52
N ILE A 341 -4.42 -42.55 -1.38
CA ILE A 341 -3.45 -42.76 -0.30
C ILE A 341 -2.30 -43.67 -0.76
N ASP A 342 -2.62 -44.74 -1.51
CA ASP A 342 -1.59 -45.62 -2.09
C ASP A 342 -0.71 -44.84 -3.10
N PHE A 343 -1.28 -43.94 -3.91
CA PHE A 343 -0.52 -43.05 -4.80
C PHE A 343 0.41 -42.10 -4.03
N VAL A 344 -0.09 -41.37 -3.02
CA VAL A 344 0.72 -40.45 -2.21
C VAL A 344 1.88 -41.19 -1.55
N ASN A 345 1.62 -42.37 -0.98
CA ASN A 345 2.65 -43.18 -0.34
C ASN A 345 3.69 -43.71 -1.34
N ASP A 346 3.25 -44.17 -2.52
CA ASP A 346 4.14 -44.65 -3.58
C ASP A 346 5.00 -43.51 -4.16
N MET A 347 4.44 -42.29 -4.26
CA MET A 347 5.20 -41.10 -4.66
C MET A 347 6.19 -40.67 -3.57
N ALA A 348 5.82 -40.73 -2.29
CA ALA A 348 6.73 -40.43 -1.18
C ALA A 348 7.95 -41.36 -1.17
N GLU A 349 7.72 -42.69 -1.29
CA GLU A 349 8.78 -43.69 -1.39
C GLU A 349 9.65 -43.43 -2.62
N PHE A 350 9.02 -43.16 -3.77
CA PHE A 350 9.74 -42.86 -5.01
C PHE A 350 10.63 -41.60 -4.90
N MET A 351 10.17 -40.50 -4.30
CA MET A 351 10.99 -39.29 -4.16
C MET A 351 12.19 -39.51 -3.24
N ASP A 352 12.01 -40.24 -2.14
CA ASP A 352 13.11 -40.58 -1.24
C ASP A 352 14.13 -41.48 -1.94
N GLU A 353 13.68 -42.54 -2.60
CA GLU A 353 14.57 -43.47 -3.30
C GLU A 353 15.33 -42.83 -4.48
N GLN A 354 14.67 -41.98 -5.26
CA GLN A 354 15.30 -41.37 -6.44
C GLN A 354 16.19 -40.18 -6.11
N ALA A 355 15.84 -39.38 -5.10
CA ALA A 355 16.49 -38.09 -4.88
C ALA A 355 16.70 -37.72 -3.40
N GLY A 356 16.29 -38.56 -2.45
CA GLY A 356 16.35 -38.27 -1.01
C GLY A 356 15.55 -37.01 -0.64
N LYS A 357 14.41 -36.79 -1.31
CA LYS A 357 13.55 -35.62 -1.10
C LYS A 357 12.27 -36.03 -0.38
N THR A 358 11.87 -35.20 0.58
CA THR A 358 10.58 -35.33 1.26
C THR A 358 9.48 -34.64 0.44
N ILE A 359 8.28 -35.23 0.43
CA ILE A 359 7.14 -34.63 -0.25
C ILE A 359 6.26 -33.80 0.69
N ARG A 360 5.69 -32.75 0.11
CA ARG A 360 4.55 -32.01 0.64
C ARG A 360 3.30 -32.32 -0.20
N ILE A 361 2.15 -32.34 0.44
CA ILE A 361 0.83 -32.40 -0.22
C ILE A 361 -0.08 -31.33 0.36
N TRP A 362 -1.07 -30.91 -0.42
CA TRP A 362 -2.23 -30.24 0.13
C TRP A 362 -3.02 -31.22 1.00
N GLY A 363 -3.54 -30.73 2.12
CA GLY A 363 -4.48 -31.51 2.92
C GLY A 363 -5.76 -31.76 2.12
N THR A 364 -6.10 -33.02 1.92
CA THR A 364 -7.25 -33.48 1.13
C THR A 364 -8.17 -34.31 2.02
N TYR A 365 -9.44 -34.45 1.64
CA TYR A 365 -10.36 -35.33 2.37
C TYR A 365 -10.30 -36.76 1.79
N GLU A 366 -9.47 -37.61 2.40
CA GLU A 366 -9.29 -39.02 2.00
C GLU A 366 -9.85 -40.04 3.01
N PRO A 367 -11.18 -40.21 3.13
CA PRO A 367 -11.75 -41.13 4.12
C PRO A 367 -11.39 -42.60 3.81
N SER A 368 -10.51 -43.20 4.62
CA SER A 368 -10.17 -44.62 4.56
C SER A 368 -10.20 -45.30 5.94
N ASP A 369 -10.76 -46.51 5.99
CA ASP A 369 -10.73 -47.37 7.18
C ASP A 369 -9.50 -48.31 7.21
N THR A 370 -8.73 -48.37 6.12
CA THR A 370 -7.69 -49.40 5.93
C THR A 370 -6.31 -48.86 5.56
N ARG A 371 -6.23 -47.63 5.06
CA ARG A 371 -5.01 -46.97 4.59
C ARG A 371 -4.79 -45.66 5.34
N ASN A 372 -3.53 -45.28 5.49
CA ASN A 372 -3.13 -43.98 6.04
C ASN A 372 -1.97 -43.45 5.19
N ILE A 373 -1.89 -42.13 5.08
CA ILE A 373 -0.73 -41.45 4.52
C ILE A 373 0.48 -41.68 5.43
N SER A 374 1.66 -41.86 4.84
CA SER A 374 2.91 -42.03 5.57
C SER A 374 3.21 -40.82 6.44
N LYS A 375 3.75 -41.04 7.64
CA LYS A 375 4.16 -39.95 8.55
C LYS A 375 5.40 -39.19 8.07
N ASP A 376 6.04 -39.67 7.01
CA ASP A 376 7.15 -38.98 6.35
C ASP A 376 6.65 -37.88 5.37
N VAL A 377 5.33 -37.77 5.16
CA VAL A 377 4.71 -36.73 4.32
C VAL A 377 4.37 -35.49 5.16
N ILE A 378 4.69 -34.31 4.63
CA ILE A 378 4.31 -33.02 5.21
C ILE A 378 2.97 -32.60 4.61
N ILE A 379 2.02 -32.16 5.45
CA ILE A 379 0.68 -31.78 4.98
C ILE A 379 0.49 -30.27 5.11
N GLN A 380 0.21 -29.62 3.99
CA GLN A 380 -0.14 -28.21 3.91
C GLN A 380 -1.66 -28.05 4.01
N HIS A 381 -2.13 -27.69 5.19
CA HIS A 381 -3.56 -27.50 5.42
C HIS A 381 -4.01 -26.18 4.81
N TRP A 382 -5.02 -26.24 3.95
CA TRP A 382 -5.57 -25.08 3.27
C TRP A 382 -7.05 -24.83 3.57
N GLN A 383 -7.86 -25.85 3.86
CA GLN A 383 -9.28 -25.63 4.11
C GLN A 383 -9.85 -26.65 5.11
N TYR A 384 -10.65 -26.16 6.07
CA TYR A 384 -11.48 -27.02 6.90
C TYR A 384 -12.49 -27.80 6.06
N GLY A 385 -12.58 -29.11 6.32
CA GLY A 385 -13.40 -30.04 5.54
C GLY A 385 -12.63 -30.77 4.45
N GLN A 386 -11.44 -30.27 4.07
CA GLN A 386 -10.45 -31.05 3.33
C GLN A 386 -9.57 -31.80 4.33
N SER A 387 -9.00 -31.11 5.31
CA SER A 387 -8.28 -31.74 6.41
C SER A 387 -8.56 -31.03 7.74
N ASP A 388 -8.17 -31.64 8.85
CA ASP A 388 -8.23 -31.03 10.18
C ASP A 388 -6.80 -30.91 10.75
N PRO A 389 -6.27 -29.68 10.92
CA PRO A 389 -4.89 -29.48 11.35
C PRO A 389 -4.65 -29.95 12.79
N VAL A 390 -5.68 -29.95 13.65
CA VAL A 390 -5.60 -30.46 15.02
C VAL A 390 -5.40 -31.97 14.98
N GLU A 391 -6.24 -32.68 14.22
CA GLU A 391 -6.14 -34.12 14.06
C GLU A 391 -4.80 -34.52 13.41
N LEU A 392 -4.37 -33.82 12.36
CA LEU A 392 -3.09 -34.07 11.70
C LEU A 392 -1.92 -33.97 12.69
N ALA A 393 -1.89 -32.92 13.51
CA ALA A 393 -0.88 -32.71 14.54
C ALA A 393 -0.93 -33.80 15.63
N GLU A 394 -2.11 -34.21 16.09
CA GLU A 394 -2.29 -35.28 17.08
C GLU A 394 -1.85 -36.65 16.55
N GLN A 395 -2.07 -36.89 15.26
CA GLN A 395 -1.62 -38.09 14.57
C GLN A 395 -0.13 -38.08 14.20
N GLY A 396 0.58 -36.98 14.48
CA GLY A 396 2.03 -36.87 14.34
C GLY A 396 2.54 -36.48 12.95
N TYR A 397 1.71 -35.85 12.12
CA TYR A 397 2.19 -35.23 10.88
C TYR A 397 2.85 -33.88 11.16
N GLU A 398 3.82 -33.50 10.32
CA GLU A 398 4.23 -32.10 10.21
C GLU A 398 3.21 -31.33 9.37
N VAL A 399 2.84 -30.11 9.83
CA VAL A 399 1.78 -29.32 9.20
C VAL A 399 2.28 -27.93 8.81
N ILE A 400 1.89 -27.46 7.63
CA ILE A 400 2.06 -26.08 7.17
C ILE A 400 0.70 -25.39 7.14
N ASN A 401 0.63 -24.15 7.64
CA ASN A 401 -0.59 -23.35 7.64
C ASN A 401 -0.71 -22.55 6.34
N SER A 402 -1.69 -22.89 5.53
CA SER A 402 -2.16 -22.11 4.39
C SER A 402 -3.67 -21.97 4.42
N GLU A 403 -4.25 -21.92 5.63
CA GLU A 403 -5.69 -21.88 5.81
C GLU A 403 -6.31 -20.70 5.06
N ASP A 404 -7.29 -21.02 4.22
CA ASP A 404 -7.84 -20.21 3.15
C ASP A 404 -8.49 -18.93 3.67
N TRP A 405 -9.05 -18.95 4.88
CA TRP A 405 -9.61 -17.76 5.49
C TRP A 405 -8.55 -16.67 5.63
N TRP A 406 -7.34 -16.90 6.13
CA TRP A 406 -6.35 -15.80 6.23
C TRP A 406 -5.37 -15.74 5.05
N ALA A 407 -5.03 -16.87 4.44
CA ALA A 407 -3.86 -17.00 3.57
C ALA A 407 -4.14 -16.71 2.09
N TYR A 408 -5.40 -16.85 1.65
CA TYR A 408 -5.72 -16.89 0.23
C TYR A 408 -6.15 -15.53 -0.32
N MET A 409 -5.74 -15.30 -1.56
CA MET A 409 -6.32 -14.33 -2.47
C MET A 409 -6.45 -14.98 -3.85
N SER A 410 -7.47 -14.57 -4.60
CA SER A 410 -7.67 -15.05 -5.96
C SER A 410 -7.88 -13.85 -6.86
N LEU A 411 -6.93 -13.62 -7.76
CA LEU A 411 -6.82 -12.34 -8.44
C LEU A 411 -7.97 -12.16 -9.43
N LYS A 412 -8.65 -11.01 -9.33
CA LYS A 412 -9.84 -10.64 -10.13
C LYS A 412 -10.97 -11.65 -10.02
N ASN A 413 -11.08 -12.34 -8.89
CA ASN A 413 -12.05 -13.39 -8.66
C ASN A 413 -12.80 -13.13 -7.35
N ASP A 414 -14.12 -13.19 -7.40
CA ASP A 414 -15.02 -12.99 -6.27
C ASP A 414 -15.56 -14.32 -5.75
N HIS A 415 -14.70 -15.34 -5.62
CA HIS A 415 -15.10 -16.72 -5.36
C HIS A 415 -16.07 -16.83 -4.15
N MET A 416 -17.36 -17.03 -4.46
CA MET A 416 -18.43 -17.32 -3.51
C MET A 416 -19.22 -18.51 -4.09
N PRO A 417 -19.32 -19.65 -3.37
CA PRO A 417 -19.64 -19.71 -1.96
C PRO A 417 -18.80 -20.77 -1.20
N ILE A 418 -17.56 -20.48 -0.83
CA ILE A 418 -16.90 -21.25 0.26
C ILE A 418 -17.17 -20.46 1.53
N PHE A 419 -18.36 -20.62 2.10
CA PHE A 419 -18.58 -20.10 3.45
C PHE A 419 -17.70 -20.92 4.40
N PRO A 420 -16.85 -20.28 5.22
CA PRO A 420 -16.93 -18.88 5.65
C PRO A 420 -16.00 -17.84 4.97
N ALA A 421 -15.12 -18.20 4.03
CA ALA A 421 -14.04 -17.33 3.54
C ALA A 421 -14.17 -16.89 2.06
N PRO A 422 -14.63 -15.65 1.77
CA PRO A 422 -14.40 -15.06 0.44
C PRO A 422 -12.90 -14.83 0.22
N TYR A 423 -12.41 -15.18 -0.97
CA TYR A 423 -11.06 -14.85 -1.42
C TYR A 423 -11.06 -13.44 -2.02
N PRO A 424 -10.33 -12.49 -1.42
CA PRO A 424 -10.24 -11.13 -1.95
C PRO A 424 -9.31 -11.06 -3.16
N ASP A 425 -9.44 -9.99 -3.96
CA ASP A 425 -8.54 -9.69 -5.07
C ASP A 425 -7.12 -9.29 -4.59
N PHE A 426 -7.05 -8.64 -3.42
CA PHE A 426 -5.81 -8.24 -2.75
C PHE A 426 -5.72 -8.93 -1.38
N PHE A 427 -4.51 -9.23 -0.91
CA PHE A 427 -4.33 -9.84 0.39
C PHE A 427 -4.98 -9.03 1.52
N ASN A 428 -5.82 -9.68 2.33
CA ASN A 428 -6.51 -9.01 3.43
C ASN A 428 -5.67 -8.99 4.71
N ASN A 429 -4.85 -7.95 4.86
CA ASN A 429 -4.02 -7.72 6.04
C ASN A 429 -4.81 -7.72 7.36
N SER A 430 -6.08 -7.31 7.35
CA SER A 430 -6.90 -7.27 8.56
C SER A 430 -7.09 -8.66 9.18
N ARG A 431 -7.11 -9.74 8.38
CA ARG A 431 -7.22 -11.11 8.89
C ARG A 431 -5.97 -11.57 9.66
N VAL A 432 -4.80 -11.01 9.33
CA VAL A 432 -3.54 -11.25 10.04
C VAL A 432 -3.40 -10.32 11.26
N LEU A 433 -3.87 -9.08 11.17
CA LEU A 433 -3.77 -8.11 12.27
C LEU A 433 -4.84 -8.32 13.36
N ASN A 434 -6.00 -8.85 12.99
CA ASN A 434 -7.17 -9.07 13.83
C ASN A 434 -7.70 -10.50 13.64
N PHE A 435 -6.91 -11.50 14.00
CA PHE A 435 -7.27 -12.90 13.86
C PHE A 435 -8.61 -13.21 14.55
N ALA A 436 -9.43 -14.06 13.92
CA ALA A 436 -10.79 -14.38 14.37
C ALA A 436 -11.69 -13.16 14.57
N ASP A 437 -11.47 -12.11 13.76
CA ASP A 437 -12.13 -10.80 13.84
C ASP A 437 -12.03 -10.15 15.22
N ARG A 438 -10.95 -10.43 15.97
CA ARG A 438 -10.67 -9.84 17.28
C ARG A 438 -9.62 -8.76 17.15
N GLU A 439 -10.02 -7.53 17.41
CA GLU A 439 -9.16 -6.35 17.34
C GLU A 439 -7.87 -6.55 18.15
N GLY A 440 -6.73 -6.34 17.49
CA GLY A 440 -5.39 -6.41 18.08
C GLY A 440 -4.85 -7.83 18.31
N TRP A 441 -5.63 -8.89 18.04
CA TRP A 441 -5.12 -10.26 18.13
C TRP A 441 -4.37 -10.64 16.86
N GLN A 442 -3.09 -10.31 16.80
CA GLN A 442 -2.29 -10.60 15.61
C GLN A 442 -2.01 -12.10 15.46
N TRP A 443 -2.27 -12.62 14.27
CA TRP A 443 -2.11 -14.02 13.89
C TRP A 443 -0.67 -14.51 14.09
N THR A 444 -0.53 -15.83 14.29
CA THR A 444 0.72 -16.58 14.24
C THR A 444 0.50 -17.89 13.48
N PRO A 445 1.56 -18.50 12.90
CA PRO A 445 1.40 -19.75 12.14
C PRO A 445 0.70 -20.90 12.87
N ALA A 446 0.71 -20.95 14.21
CA ALA A 446 -0.02 -21.95 14.99
C ALA A 446 -1.53 -21.69 15.12
N LEU A 447 -2.04 -20.56 14.62
CA LEU A 447 -3.45 -20.22 14.61
C LEU A 447 -4.08 -20.57 13.25
N PHE A 448 -4.87 -21.64 13.25
CA PHE A 448 -5.58 -22.17 12.10
C PHE A 448 -7.08 -21.90 12.16
N ASN A 449 -7.72 -22.04 13.33
CA ASN A 449 -9.19 -21.97 13.44
C ASN A 449 -9.67 -20.57 13.86
N PRO A 450 -10.18 -19.72 12.94
CA PRO A 450 -10.71 -18.41 13.32
C PRO A 450 -12.10 -18.51 13.95
N VAL A 451 -12.83 -19.61 13.78
CA VAL A 451 -14.21 -19.78 14.26
C VAL A 451 -14.23 -20.34 15.68
N ASN A 452 -13.62 -21.51 15.90
CA ASN A 452 -13.43 -22.11 17.21
C ASN A 452 -11.99 -21.93 17.67
N VAL A 453 -11.73 -20.76 18.25
CA VAL A 453 -10.39 -20.35 18.69
C VAL A 453 -9.76 -21.24 19.76
N THR A 454 -10.52 -22.17 20.35
CA THR A 454 -10.02 -23.13 21.34
C THR A 454 -9.47 -24.41 20.71
N GLU A 455 -9.76 -24.65 19.43
CA GLU A 455 -9.30 -25.80 18.65
C GLU A 455 -8.14 -25.37 17.74
N GLN A 456 -6.95 -25.27 18.34
CA GLN A 456 -5.70 -25.05 17.61
C GLN A 456 -4.80 -26.27 17.76
N PRO A 457 -4.01 -26.63 16.74
CA PRO A 457 -3.10 -27.76 16.83
C PRO A 457 -2.03 -27.51 17.89
N ASN A 458 -1.38 -28.59 18.33
CA ASN A 458 -0.11 -28.45 19.05
C ASN A 458 0.87 -27.65 18.15
N PRO A 459 1.48 -26.55 18.64
CA PRO A 459 2.38 -25.75 17.81
C PRO A 459 3.67 -26.47 17.39
N ARG A 460 4.09 -27.51 18.13
CA ARG A 460 5.36 -28.19 17.87
C ARG A 460 5.50 -28.80 16.46
N PRO A 461 4.50 -29.54 15.92
CA PRO A 461 4.53 -30.05 14.54
C PRO A 461 4.25 -28.99 13.46
N VAL A 462 3.91 -27.75 13.83
CA VAL A 462 3.64 -26.68 12.86
C VAL A 462 4.96 -26.13 12.34
N LYS A 463 5.30 -26.39 11.07
CA LYS A 463 6.55 -25.91 10.46
C LYS A 463 6.51 -24.40 10.20
N GLY A 464 5.32 -23.85 9.98
CA GLY A 464 5.11 -22.44 9.69
C GLY A 464 3.93 -22.22 8.75
N ALA A 465 4.05 -21.26 7.84
CA ALA A 465 2.92 -20.82 7.02
C ALA A 465 3.32 -20.33 5.62
N ILE A 466 2.36 -20.42 4.69
CA ILE A 466 2.49 -19.97 3.29
C ILE A 466 1.21 -19.23 2.88
N LEU A 467 1.33 -17.96 2.47
CA LEU A 467 0.23 -17.20 1.82
C LEU A 467 0.12 -17.60 0.34
N ALA A 468 -1.07 -17.58 -0.26
CA ALA A 468 -1.28 -18.11 -1.62
C ALA A 468 -2.04 -17.16 -2.55
N ALA A 469 -1.41 -16.83 -3.68
CA ALA A 469 -1.99 -16.03 -4.75
C ALA A 469 -2.38 -16.92 -5.94
N TRP A 470 -3.68 -17.11 -6.12
CA TRP A 470 -4.26 -17.96 -7.16
C TRP A 470 -4.76 -17.17 -8.38
N ASN A 471 -4.62 -17.74 -9.57
CA ASN A 471 -5.06 -17.15 -10.85
C ASN A 471 -6.28 -17.90 -11.42
N ASP A 472 -7.33 -18.07 -10.61
CA ASP A 472 -8.56 -18.81 -10.97
C ASP A 472 -9.25 -18.31 -12.24
N ASN A 473 -9.03 -17.04 -12.61
CA ASN A 473 -9.61 -16.39 -13.79
C ASN A 473 -8.74 -16.46 -15.05
N GLY A 474 -7.60 -17.16 -14.95
CA GLY A 474 -6.83 -17.61 -16.09
C GLY A 474 -5.73 -16.64 -16.50
N PRO A 475 -5.02 -16.97 -17.60
CA PRO A 475 -3.74 -16.35 -17.94
C PRO A 475 -3.86 -14.90 -18.43
N ASP A 476 -5.03 -14.51 -18.96
CA ASP A 476 -5.34 -13.19 -19.53
C ASP A 476 -6.12 -12.30 -18.57
N ALA A 477 -6.62 -12.84 -17.46
CA ALA A 477 -7.36 -12.03 -16.48
C ALA A 477 -6.45 -10.97 -15.84
N THR A 478 -5.21 -11.33 -15.53
CA THR A 478 -4.27 -10.48 -14.79
C THR A 478 -2.98 -10.29 -15.57
N THR A 479 -2.28 -9.19 -15.32
CA THR A 479 -0.88 -8.97 -15.70
C THR A 479 0.05 -9.49 -14.60
N GLN A 480 1.33 -9.75 -14.92
CA GLN A 480 2.33 -10.09 -13.90
C GLN A 480 2.38 -9.05 -12.75
N LEU A 481 2.23 -7.77 -13.09
CA LEU A 481 2.31 -6.69 -12.09
C LEU A 481 1.09 -6.66 -11.15
N GLU A 482 -0.11 -6.98 -11.64
CA GLU A 482 -1.30 -7.13 -10.77
C GLU A 482 -1.09 -8.24 -9.74
N SER A 483 -0.39 -9.32 -10.10
CA SER A 483 -0.02 -10.35 -9.13
C SER A 483 0.93 -9.87 -8.04
N TYR A 484 1.82 -8.92 -8.37
CA TYR A 484 2.67 -8.30 -7.35
C TYR A 484 1.81 -7.41 -6.43
N TYR A 485 0.95 -6.56 -6.97
CA TYR A 485 0.13 -5.67 -6.16
C TYR A 485 -0.83 -6.43 -5.23
N ALA A 486 -1.35 -7.58 -5.67
CA ALA A 486 -2.18 -8.45 -4.83
C ALA A 486 -1.47 -8.91 -3.54
N ILE A 487 -0.15 -9.17 -3.61
CA ILE A 487 0.65 -9.70 -2.49
C ILE A 487 1.58 -8.67 -1.85
N ARG A 488 1.74 -7.49 -2.45
CA ARG A 488 2.66 -6.42 -2.05
C ARG A 488 2.57 -6.14 -0.55
N ASN A 489 1.41 -5.78 -0.06
CA ASN A 489 1.25 -5.43 1.36
C ASN A 489 1.09 -6.65 2.27
N GLY A 490 0.77 -7.83 1.70
CA GLY A 490 0.60 -9.07 2.45
C GLY A 490 1.91 -9.73 2.85
N ILE A 491 2.90 -9.78 1.94
CA ILE A 491 4.22 -10.36 2.18
C ILE A 491 4.87 -9.78 3.45
N PRO A 492 5.02 -8.46 3.63
CA PRO A 492 5.64 -7.88 4.82
C PRO A 492 4.91 -8.25 6.12
N VAL A 493 3.58 -8.26 6.10
CA VAL A 493 2.75 -8.50 7.29
C VAL A 493 2.79 -9.97 7.70
N VAL A 494 2.63 -10.89 6.75
CA VAL A 494 2.75 -12.33 7.00
C VAL A 494 4.16 -12.70 7.42
N ALA A 495 5.18 -12.18 6.73
CA ALA A 495 6.57 -12.41 7.08
C ALA A 495 6.89 -11.92 8.49
N ALA A 496 6.41 -10.73 8.86
CA ALA A 496 6.59 -10.18 10.19
C ALA A 496 5.98 -11.07 11.28
N ARG A 497 4.74 -11.55 11.08
CA ARG A 497 4.05 -12.42 12.04
C ARG A 497 4.58 -13.84 12.09
N ALA A 498 4.97 -14.41 10.95
CA ALA A 498 5.58 -15.74 10.90
C ALA A 498 7.01 -15.74 11.48
N TRP A 499 7.75 -14.64 11.32
CA TRP A 499 9.05 -14.45 11.96
C TRP A 499 8.90 -14.28 13.48
N ALA A 500 8.03 -13.38 13.93
CA ALA A 500 7.88 -13.07 15.35
C ALA A 500 7.16 -14.19 16.13
N GLY A 501 6.22 -14.91 15.53
CA GLY A 501 5.43 -15.94 16.22
C GLY A 501 4.77 -15.40 17.49
N ASN A 502 4.70 -16.24 18.53
CA ASN A 502 4.17 -15.79 19.84
C ASN A 502 5.25 -15.14 20.73
N ARG A 503 6.53 -15.26 20.38
CA ARG A 503 7.66 -14.86 21.24
C ARG A 503 8.28 -13.51 20.88
N GLY A 504 8.11 -13.06 19.65
CA GLY A 504 8.66 -11.82 19.12
C GLY A 504 7.71 -10.63 19.29
N PRO A 505 8.19 -9.42 18.93
CA PRO A 505 7.36 -8.22 18.97
C PRO A 505 6.16 -8.33 18.01
N ILE A 506 5.04 -7.75 18.42
CA ILE A 506 3.88 -7.54 17.54
C ILE A 506 4.10 -6.32 16.64
N ILE A 507 3.37 -6.25 15.54
CA ILE A 507 3.37 -5.10 14.63
C ILE A 507 2.68 -3.92 15.33
N ASN A 508 3.30 -2.75 15.31
CA ASN A 508 2.63 -1.52 15.72
C ASN A 508 1.66 -1.08 14.60
N VAL A 509 0.37 -1.35 14.76
CA VAL A 509 -0.65 -1.07 13.72
C VAL A 509 -0.71 0.42 13.36
N SER A 510 -0.46 1.32 14.33
CA SER A 510 -0.56 2.77 14.07
C SER A 510 0.53 3.32 13.15
N ALA A 511 1.66 2.63 13.00
CA ALA A 511 2.77 3.03 12.13
C ALA A 511 2.92 2.08 10.92
N LEU A 512 1.99 1.11 10.76
CA LEU A 512 2.13 0.07 9.75
C LEU A 512 1.97 0.60 8.34
N SER A 513 1.02 1.50 8.08
CA SER A 513 0.80 2.06 6.74
C SER A 513 2.06 2.76 6.24
N ASP A 514 2.57 3.72 7.02
CA ASP A 514 3.78 4.48 6.69
C ASP A 514 5.00 3.56 6.51
N SER A 515 5.12 2.53 7.35
CA SER A 515 6.21 1.55 7.24
C SER A 515 6.08 0.70 5.99
N LEU A 516 4.86 0.29 5.61
CA LEU A 516 4.61 -0.43 4.37
C LEU A 516 4.94 0.47 3.17
N ASP A 517 4.44 1.69 3.12
CA ASP A 517 4.63 2.60 1.99
C ASP A 517 6.11 2.89 1.74
N LEU A 518 6.89 3.13 2.81
CA LEU A 518 8.34 3.29 2.70
C LEU A 518 9.04 1.99 2.29
N LEU A 519 8.84 0.90 3.03
CA LEU A 519 9.66 -0.30 2.90
C LEU A 519 9.34 -1.11 1.64
N THR A 520 8.09 -1.11 1.19
CA THR A 520 7.69 -1.85 -0.02
C THR A 520 8.12 -1.14 -1.29
N SER A 521 8.06 0.20 -1.33
CA SER A 521 8.54 0.99 -2.48
C SER A 521 10.06 1.04 -2.59
N LYS A 522 10.78 0.96 -1.46
CA LYS A 522 12.25 1.03 -1.39
C LYS A 522 12.94 -0.30 -1.10
N ALA A 523 12.26 -1.42 -1.28
CA ALA A 523 12.89 -2.73 -1.21
C ALA A 523 13.98 -2.86 -2.30
N VAL A 524 15.21 -3.12 -1.88
CA VAL A 524 16.40 -3.08 -2.75
C VAL A 524 16.50 -4.23 -3.75
N ALA A 525 17.29 -4.04 -4.80
CA ALA A 525 17.73 -5.03 -5.79
C ALA A 525 16.60 -5.70 -6.60
N GLN A 526 15.48 -4.98 -6.72
CA GLN A 526 14.30 -5.32 -7.50
C GLN A 526 13.61 -4.03 -7.95
N ASN A 527 12.77 -4.08 -8.98
CA ASN A 527 11.98 -2.90 -9.40
C ASN A 527 10.53 -3.28 -9.75
N LEU A 528 9.84 -4.01 -8.88
CA LEU A 528 8.44 -4.41 -9.07
C LEU A 528 7.51 -3.20 -9.18
N GLU A 529 7.82 -2.07 -8.51
CA GLU A 529 7.07 -0.82 -8.69
C GLU A 529 7.27 -0.16 -10.07
N ARG A 530 8.30 -0.61 -10.81
CA ARG A 530 8.74 0.00 -12.08
C ARG A 530 8.92 1.51 -11.90
N GLU A 531 9.65 1.91 -10.87
CA GLU A 531 10.07 3.30 -10.67
C GLU A 531 11.04 3.71 -11.79
N ILE A 532 10.93 4.96 -12.26
CA ILE A 532 11.86 5.55 -13.23
C ILE A 532 12.99 6.23 -12.45
N SER A 533 14.24 5.88 -12.74
CA SER A 533 15.42 6.40 -12.04
C SER A 533 15.82 7.84 -12.42
N HIS A 534 15.04 8.54 -13.23
CA HIS A 534 15.37 9.87 -13.75
C HIS A 534 14.73 10.98 -12.90
N LYS A 535 15.55 11.95 -12.44
CA LYS A 535 15.07 13.17 -11.77
C LYS A 535 14.86 14.27 -12.81
N SER A 536 13.61 14.61 -13.09
CA SER A 536 13.28 15.85 -13.80
C SER A 536 13.55 17.09 -12.93
N GLU A 537 13.69 18.26 -13.56
CA GLU A 537 13.74 19.54 -12.84
C GLU A 537 12.35 19.96 -12.30
N ASP A 538 11.28 19.42 -12.86
CA ASP A 538 9.90 19.55 -12.37
C ASP A 538 9.55 18.34 -11.51
N ALA A 539 9.15 18.57 -10.25
CA ALA A 539 8.81 17.52 -9.29
C ALA A 539 7.62 16.64 -9.73
N ASN A 540 6.76 17.15 -10.63
CA ASN A 540 5.56 16.46 -11.09
C ASN A 540 5.77 15.73 -12.43
N GLU A 541 6.76 16.12 -13.22
CA GLU A 541 7.04 15.53 -14.53
C GLU A 541 8.12 14.44 -14.37
N LEU A 542 7.75 13.16 -14.48
CA LEU A 542 8.73 12.05 -14.40
C LEU A 542 9.58 11.96 -15.66
N LEU A 543 8.94 12.17 -16.82
CA LEU A 543 9.56 12.04 -18.12
C LEU A 543 8.88 12.98 -19.12
N SER A 544 9.66 13.64 -19.95
CA SER A 544 9.15 14.42 -21.08
C SER A 544 10.06 14.26 -22.26
N TRP A 545 9.45 13.87 -23.37
CA TRP A 545 10.14 13.62 -24.63
C TRP A 545 9.36 14.32 -25.75
N THR A 546 10.08 15.07 -26.56
CA THR A 546 9.55 15.68 -27.78
C THR A 546 10.41 15.24 -28.95
N ASN A 547 9.76 14.90 -30.07
CA ASN A 547 10.46 14.47 -31.26
C ASN A 547 11.40 15.59 -31.75
N PRO A 548 12.72 15.38 -31.79
CA PRO A 548 13.68 16.46 -32.00
C PRO A 548 13.73 17.03 -33.44
N SER A 549 13.03 16.47 -34.45
CA SER A 549 12.99 17.04 -35.82
C SER A 549 11.91 16.41 -36.73
N GLU A 550 11.27 17.20 -37.62
CA GLU A 550 10.35 16.73 -38.69
C GLU A 550 11.00 15.84 -39.79
N ASN A 551 12.31 15.58 -39.74
CA ASN A 551 13.08 15.04 -40.90
C ASN A 551 14.09 13.93 -40.57
N ILE A 552 13.93 13.21 -39.46
CA ILE A 552 14.74 12.02 -39.18
C ILE A 552 13.88 10.78 -39.45
N ASN A 553 14.09 10.15 -40.61
CA ASN A 553 13.69 8.77 -40.91
C ASN A 553 14.43 7.80 -39.96
N ARG A 554 14.09 7.80 -38.67
CA ARG A 554 14.43 6.71 -37.77
C ARG A 554 13.15 5.96 -37.48
N ASP A 555 13.06 4.74 -37.99
CA ASP A 555 11.92 3.85 -37.74
C ASP A 555 11.81 3.52 -36.23
N LYS A 556 12.92 3.58 -35.46
CA LYS A 556 12.95 3.32 -34.01
C LYS A 556 13.79 4.32 -33.23
N ILE A 557 13.30 4.75 -32.07
CA ILE A 557 13.94 5.68 -31.14
C ILE A 557 14.08 4.99 -29.77
N TYR A 558 15.29 5.02 -29.21
CA TYR A 558 15.58 4.50 -27.88
C TYR A 558 15.43 5.62 -26.84
N LEU A 559 14.59 5.39 -25.83
CA LEU A 559 14.42 6.28 -24.68
C LEU A 559 15.25 5.82 -23.48
N GLY A 560 15.28 4.51 -23.21
CA GLY A 560 16.08 3.90 -22.15
C GLY A 560 15.54 4.06 -20.73
N TYR A 561 14.24 4.28 -20.55
CA TYR A 561 13.60 4.39 -19.23
C TYR A 561 12.87 3.12 -18.77
N GLY A 562 12.94 2.02 -19.53
CA GLY A 562 12.26 0.78 -19.21
C GLY A 562 10.75 0.91 -19.28
N SER A 563 10.09 0.85 -18.13
CA SER A 563 8.64 0.91 -18.00
C SER A 563 8.24 1.63 -16.71
N LYS A 564 6.99 2.11 -16.63
CA LYS A 564 6.43 2.73 -15.43
C LYS A 564 5.17 1.99 -14.97
N GLY A 565 5.21 1.51 -13.72
CA GLY A 565 4.09 0.87 -13.02
C GLY A 565 3.02 1.89 -12.64
N MET A 566 1.92 1.46 -12.03
CA MET A 566 0.70 2.27 -11.81
C MET A 566 0.92 3.62 -11.08
N ASN A 567 -0.14 4.41 -10.98
CA ASN A 567 -0.19 5.76 -10.38
C ASN A 567 0.60 6.80 -11.20
N TYR A 568 0.27 6.90 -12.49
CA TYR A 568 0.82 7.92 -13.39
C TYR A 568 -0.24 8.44 -14.37
N GLU A 569 0.06 9.57 -15.00
CA GLU A 569 -0.60 10.01 -16.22
C GLU A 569 0.41 9.99 -17.38
N LEU A 570 0.05 9.30 -18.46
CA LEU A 570 0.79 9.28 -19.71
C LEU A 570 0.03 10.09 -20.75
N THR A 571 0.67 11.13 -21.26
CA THR A 571 0.09 12.03 -22.25
C THR A 571 0.90 11.95 -23.56
N LEU A 572 0.21 11.68 -24.66
CA LEU A 572 0.77 11.48 -25.99
C LEU A 572 0.16 12.48 -26.98
N ASN A 573 1.01 13.13 -27.76
CA ASN A 573 0.60 13.86 -28.97
C ASN A 573 0.97 13.03 -30.20
N VAL A 574 -0.03 12.58 -30.94
CA VAL A 574 0.10 11.55 -31.98
C VAL A 574 -0.29 12.13 -33.34
N SER A 575 0.50 11.82 -34.37
CA SER A 575 0.29 12.23 -35.77
C SER A 575 0.07 11.06 -36.74
N GLY A 576 0.16 9.82 -36.27
CA GLY A 576 -0.06 8.60 -37.06
C GLY A 576 0.06 7.34 -36.21
N PRO A 577 0.00 6.15 -36.83
CA PRO A 577 0.21 4.87 -36.14
C PRO A 577 1.53 4.84 -35.39
N PHE A 578 1.55 4.23 -34.22
CA PHE A 578 2.75 4.16 -33.40
C PHE A 578 2.85 2.85 -32.61
N THR A 579 4.03 2.58 -32.09
CA THR A 579 4.28 1.54 -31.10
C THR A 579 5.27 2.05 -30.05
N LEU A 580 4.88 1.95 -28.79
CA LEU A 580 5.74 2.08 -27.61
C LEU A 580 5.94 0.69 -27.03
N TRP A 581 7.16 0.30 -26.69
CA TRP A 581 7.37 -1.00 -26.06
C TRP A 581 8.51 -1.00 -25.05
N SER A 582 8.42 -1.93 -24.12
CA SER A 582 9.40 -2.30 -23.10
C SER A 582 9.45 -3.83 -22.98
N ASN A 583 10.17 -4.36 -21.98
CA ASN A 583 10.12 -5.79 -21.70
C ASN A 583 8.79 -6.24 -21.07
N ASP A 584 8.06 -5.34 -20.39
CA ASP A 584 6.83 -5.67 -19.66
C ASP A 584 5.57 -5.57 -20.54
N SER A 585 5.55 -4.57 -21.42
CA SER A 585 4.35 -4.22 -22.18
C SER A 585 4.66 -3.56 -23.52
N THR A 586 3.66 -3.55 -24.41
CA THR A 586 3.65 -2.78 -25.65
C THR A 586 2.34 -1.99 -25.72
N LEU A 587 2.37 -0.71 -26.12
CA LEU A 587 1.19 0.09 -26.45
C LEU A 587 1.27 0.47 -27.92
N ALA A 588 0.23 0.15 -28.70
CA ALA A 588 0.20 0.44 -30.13
C ALA A 588 -1.11 1.08 -30.57
N LEU A 589 -1.01 2.06 -31.48
CA LEU A 589 -2.13 2.56 -32.27
C LEU A 589 -1.96 2.05 -33.70
N SER A 590 -2.88 1.19 -34.13
CA SER A 590 -2.84 0.58 -35.46
C SER A 590 -3.33 1.54 -36.57
N PRO A 591 -3.05 1.26 -37.86
CA PRO A 591 -3.52 2.07 -38.98
C PRO A 591 -5.03 2.19 -39.13
N ASP A 592 -5.79 1.23 -38.60
CA ASP A 592 -7.26 1.24 -38.53
C ASP A 592 -7.80 1.94 -37.27
N GLY A 593 -6.93 2.43 -36.39
CA GLY A 593 -7.30 3.23 -35.22
C GLY A 593 -7.54 2.43 -33.95
N ASN A 594 -7.12 1.18 -33.86
CA ASN A 594 -7.25 0.40 -32.62
C ASN A 594 -6.08 0.76 -31.70
N LEU A 595 -6.40 1.30 -30.53
CA LEU A 595 -5.44 1.50 -29.45
C LEU A 595 -5.48 0.25 -28.55
N THR A 596 -4.38 -0.48 -28.50
CA THR A 596 -4.27 -1.75 -27.77
C THR A 596 -2.95 -1.77 -27.02
N PHE A 597 -2.98 -2.26 -25.78
CA PHE A 597 -1.74 -2.67 -25.13
C PHE A 597 -1.64 -4.20 -25.06
N VAL A 598 -0.41 -4.70 -25.10
CA VAL A 598 -0.08 -6.12 -25.00
C VAL A 598 0.78 -6.33 -23.76
N SER A 599 0.43 -7.31 -22.94
CA SER A 599 1.21 -7.75 -21.78
C SER A 599 1.10 -9.25 -21.65
N ASP A 600 2.21 -9.93 -21.34
CA ASP A 600 2.27 -11.38 -21.17
C ASP A 600 1.79 -12.19 -22.39
N GLY A 601 1.86 -11.60 -23.59
CA GLY A 601 1.35 -12.21 -24.83
C GLY A 601 -0.15 -12.01 -25.08
N TRP A 602 -0.87 -11.31 -24.19
CA TRP A 602 -2.30 -11.04 -24.29
C TRP A 602 -2.58 -9.59 -24.71
N GLU A 603 -3.57 -9.42 -25.58
CA GLU A 603 -3.98 -8.13 -26.11
C GLU A 603 -5.19 -7.56 -25.35
N TYR A 604 -5.08 -6.31 -24.93
CA TYR A 604 -6.10 -5.56 -24.21
C TYR A 604 -6.47 -4.30 -25.02
N PRO A 605 -7.51 -4.37 -25.87
CA PRO A 605 -7.94 -3.22 -26.66
C PRO A 605 -8.66 -2.18 -25.79
N LEU A 606 -8.57 -0.91 -26.18
CA LEU A 606 -9.40 0.15 -25.62
C LEU A 606 -10.87 -0.11 -25.95
N ARG A 607 -11.71 -0.21 -24.92
CA ARG A 607 -13.15 -0.51 -25.04
C ARG A 607 -14.00 0.63 -24.52
N SER A 608 -15.16 0.82 -25.15
CA SER A 608 -16.10 1.88 -24.81
C SER A 608 -16.84 1.55 -23.53
N ILE A 609 -16.66 2.42 -22.54
CA ILE A 609 -17.38 2.36 -21.27
C ILE A 609 -17.94 3.73 -20.89
N GLU A 610 -18.98 3.75 -20.08
CA GLU A 610 -19.44 4.96 -19.40
C GLU A 610 -18.48 5.30 -18.26
N GLU A 611 -18.15 6.58 -18.09
CA GLU A 611 -17.16 7.01 -17.08
C GLU A 611 -17.55 6.62 -15.65
N THR A 612 -18.86 6.57 -15.39
CA THR A 612 -19.46 6.20 -14.09
C THR A 612 -19.59 4.70 -13.85
N ASP A 613 -19.28 3.83 -14.82
CA ASP A 613 -19.34 2.38 -14.63
C ASP A 613 -18.07 1.85 -13.92
N GLY A 614 -18.19 0.75 -13.18
CA GLY A 614 -17.05 0.02 -12.61
C GLY A 614 -16.61 0.46 -11.21
N PHE A 615 -17.55 0.97 -10.41
CA PHE A 615 -17.34 1.35 -9.01
C PHE A 615 -18.17 0.47 -8.06
N ASP A 616 -18.16 -0.86 -8.26
CA ASP A 616 -18.64 -1.79 -7.23
C ASP A 616 -17.68 -1.70 -6.02
N GLU A 617 -18.18 -1.27 -4.87
CA GLU A 617 -17.40 -1.09 -3.64
C GLU A 617 -16.75 -2.40 -3.16
N SER A 618 -17.32 -3.55 -3.50
CA SER A 618 -16.75 -4.86 -3.15
C SER A 618 -15.70 -5.35 -4.16
N TYR A 619 -15.72 -4.84 -5.40
CA TYR A 619 -14.81 -5.22 -6.49
C TYR A 619 -14.49 -4.01 -7.38
N PRO A 620 -13.67 -3.05 -6.90
CA PRO A 620 -13.39 -1.83 -7.63
C PRO A 620 -12.79 -2.11 -9.02
N GLY A 621 -13.30 -1.44 -10.04
CA GLY A 621 -12.88 -1.63 -11.42
C GLY A 621 -13.57 -2.76 -12.16
N ARG A 622 -14.52 -3.44 -11.52
CA ARG A 622 -15.32 -4.52 -12.11
C ARG A 622 -16.69 -4.02 -12.54
N ILE A 623 -17.12 -4.43 -13.73
CA ILE A 623 -18.40 -4.07 -14.35
C ILE A 623 -19.18 -5.36 -14.62
N TRP A 624 -20.25 -5.59 -13.87
CA TRP A 624 -21.10 -6.76 -14.06
C TRP A 624 -21.92 -6.65 -15.34
N THR A 625 -21.96 -7.73 -16.14
CA THR A 625 -22.65 -7.72 -17.45
C THR A 625 -24.17 -7.46 -17.36
N ASN A 626 -24.77 -7.62 -16.19
CA ASN A 626 -26.18 -7.33 -15.92
C ASN A 626 -26.44 -5.93 -15.34
N GLU A 627 -25.39 -5.18 -15.00
CA GLU A 627 -25.48 -3.87 -14.32
C GLU A 627 -24.92 -2.71 -15.15
N THR A 628 -24.42 -2.98 -16.36
CA THR A 628 -23.72 -1.98 -17.18
C THR A 628 -24.59 -1.29 -18.22
N SER A 629 -24.36 0.01 -18.40
CA SER A 629 -24.80 0.79 -19.58
C SER A 629 -23.77 0.79 -20.72
N SER A 630 -22.56 0.30 -20.45
CA SER A 630 -21.42 0.28 -21.38
C SER A 630 -21.59 -0.75 -22.49
N THR A 631 -21.01 -0.45 -23.65
CA THR A 631 -21.03 -1.39 -24.79
C THR A 631 -19.89 -2.40 -24.73
N HIS A 632 -18.76 -2.03 -24.10
CA HIS A 632 -17.50 -2.77 -24.08
C HIS A 632 -16.94 -3.11 -25.48
N GLU A 633 -17.44 -2.48 -26.54
CA GLU A 633 -16.93 -2.67 -27.89
C GLU A 633 -15.62 -1.89 -28.08
N PRO A 634 -14.66 -2.39 -28.89
CA PRO A 634 -13.42 -1.66 -29.17
C PRO A 634 -13.66 -0.26 -29.76
N VAL A 635 -12.89 0.71 -29.31
CA VAL A 635 -13.00 2.12 -29.72
C VAL A 635 -12.00 2.44 -30.84
N THR A 636 -12.47 3.11 -31.88
CA THR A 636 -11.60 3.65 -32.93
C THR A 636 -11.06 5.03 -32.54
N VAL A 637 -9.74 5.12 -32.39
CA VAL A 637 -8.99 6.34 -32.07
C VAL A 637 -8.48 7.01 -33.35
N PRO A 638 -8.66 8.34 -33.53
CA PRO A 638 -8.10 9.05 -34.68
C PRO A 638 -6.57 8.98 -34.73
N LEU A 639 -6.02 8.74 -35.92
CA LEU A 639 -4.57 8.66 -36.14
C LEU A 639 -3.82 9.95 -35.81
N GLN A 640 -4.51 11.09 -35.84
CA GLN A 640 -4.01 12.35 -35.31
C GLN A 640 -4.87 12.73 -34.09
N SER A 641 -4.29 12.63 -32.90
CA SER A 641 -5.02 12.81 -31.65
C SER A 641 -4.09 13.15 -30.48
N HIS A 642 -4.69 13.71 -29.44
CA HIS A 642 -4.12 13.77 -28.11
C HIS A 642 -4.66 12.63 -27.28
N ILE A 643 -3.79 11.76 -26.74
CA ILE A 643 -4.20 10.60 -25.93
C ILE A 643 -3.67 10.81 -24.53
N THR A 644 -4.54 10.75 -23.53
CA THR A 644 -4.18 10.79 -22.12
C THR A 644 -4.62 9.48 -21.48
N ILE A 645 -3.70 8.79 -20.82
CA ILE A 645 -3.95 7.54 -20.10
C ILE A 645 -3.62 7.77 -18.63
N ARG A 646 -4.62 7.65 -17.76
CA ARG A 646 -4.44 7.76 -16.31
C ARG A 646 -4.56 6.37 -15.70
N THR A 647 -3.63 6.04 -14.80
CA THR A 647 -3.64 4.77 -14.07
C THR A 647 -3.79 5.00 -12.57
N ASP A 648 -4.57 4.15 -11.90
CA ASP A 648 -4.60 4.04 -10.45
C ASP A 648 -5.06 2.63 -10.02
N MET A 649 -4.86 2.29 -8.74
CA MET A 649 -5.16 0.93 -8.23
C MET A 649 -6.67 0.60 -8.21
N ILE A 650 -7.56 1.60 -8.22
CA ILE A 650 -9.01 1.43 -8.01
C ILE A 650 -9.76 1.44 -9.35
N GLY A 651 -9.50 2.43 -10.19
CA GLY A 651 -10.10 2.66 -11.51
C GLY A 651 -9.23 2.21 -12.69
N GLY A 652 -8.10 1.55 -12.41
CA GLY A 652 -7.27 0.90 -13.41
C GLY A 652 -6.79 1.88 -14.46
N SER A 653 -6.90 1.51 -15.74
CA SER A 653 -6.40 2.31 -16.86
C SER A 653 -7.54 2.99 -17.62
N ARG A 654 -7.66 4.30 -17.46
CA ARG A 654 -8.66 5.16 -18.11
C ARG A 654 -8.03 5.98 -19.22
N VAL A 655 -8.74 6.13 -20.34
CA VAL A 655 -8.22 6.76 -21.56
C VAL A 655 -9.12 7.88 -22.04
N TRP A 656 -8.52 9.04 -22.32
CA TRP A 656 -9.13 10.19 -22.97
C TRP A 656 -8.49 10.41 -24.34
N VAL A 657 -9.31 10.76 -25.32
CA VAL A 657 -8.90 11.07 -26.69
C VAL A 657 -9.44 12.45 -27.06
N ASN A 658 -8.55 13.39 -27.33
CA ASN A 658 -8.86 14.79 -27.60
C ASN A 658 -9.76 15.40 -26.50
N GLU A 659 -9.36 15.21 -25.23
CA GLU A 659 -10.06 15.67 -24.01
C GLU A 659 -11.40 14.99 -23.71
N GLY A 660 -11.95 14.18 -24.63
CA GLY A 660 -13.14 13.37 -24.37
C GLY A 660 -12.79 12.01 -23.77
N PHE A 661 -13.53 11.57 -22.75
CA PHE A 661 -13.38 10.21 -22.22
C PHE A 661 -13.72 9.18 -23.31
N ALA A 662 -12.78 8.26 -23.54
CA ALA A 662 -12.88 7.26 -24.61
C ALA A 662 -13.19 5.86 -24.07
N GLY A 663 -12.71 5.53 -22.87
CA GLY A 663 -13.00 4.26 -22.22
C GLY A 663 -11.85 3.70 -21.38
N ARG A 664 -11.79 2.38 -21.26
CA ARG A 664 -10.78 1.64 -20.48
C ARG A 664 -10.18 0.49 -21.27
N PHE A 665 -8.99 0.05 -20.86
CA PHE A 665 -8.49 -1.27 -21.26
C PHE A 665 -9.07 -2.32 -20.30
N GLU A 666 -9.79 -3.29 -20.85
CA GLU A 666 -10.53 -4.26 -20.06
C GLU A 666 -10.41 -5.69 -20.63
N VAL A 667 -10.57 -6.66 -19.73
CA VAL A 667 -10.71 -8.08 -20.04
C VAL A 667 -12.04 -8.60 -19.52
N LEU A 668 -12.63 -9.56 -20.24
CA LEU A 668 -13.83 -10.25 -19.79
C LEU A 668 -13.41 -11.39 -18.87
N VAL A 669 -13.85 -11.36 -17.61
CA VAL A 669 -13.60 -12.42 -16.63
C VAL A 669 -14.89 -13.12 -16.23
N PHE A 670 -14.77 -14.39 -15.90
CA PHE A 670 -15.86 -15.23 -15.41
C PHE A 670 -15.67 -15.44 -13.91
N GLY A 671 -16.58 -14.99 -13.03
CA GLY A 671 -16.38 -15.25 -11.59
C GLY A 671 -17.52 -14.80 -10.68
N GLY A 672 -17.74 -15.61 -9.63
CA GLY A 672 -18.46 -15.41 -8.36
C GLY A 672 -19.93 -14.98 -8.37
N LYS A 673 -20.41 -14.36 -7.28
CA LYS A 673 -21.68 -14.50 -6.46
C LYS A 673 -22.94 -15.10 -7.13
N ASN A 674 -23.04 -15.12 -8.46
CA ASN A 674 -24.15 -15.63 -9.27
C ASN A 674 -23.75 -16.35 -10.59
N ARG A 675 -22.48 -16.72 -10.81
CA ARG A 675 -21.94 -17.23 -12.09
C ARG A 675 -22.11 -16.24 -13.26
N LEU A 676 -22.00 -14.94 -12.96
CA LEU A 676 -22.14 -13.88 -13.96
C LEU A 676 -20.79 -13.54 -14.58
N LEU A 677 -20.82 -13.15 -15.84
CA LEU A 677 -19.68 -12.55 -16.52
C LEU A 677 -19.53 -11.09 -16.08
N SER A 678 -18.29 -10.60 -16.09
CA SER A 678 -17.96 -9.23 -15.74
C SER A 678 -16.76 -8.75 -16.53
N TRP A 679 -16.73 -7.48 -16.87
CA TRP A 679 -15.53 -6.84 -17.39
C TRP A 679 -14.69 -6.33 -16.23
N SER A 680 -13.38 -6.53 -16.30
CA SER A 680 -12.44 -6.01 -15.33
C SER A 680 -11.43 -5.15 -16.05
N GLN A 681 -11.10 -4.01 -15.45
CA GLN A 681 -9.99 -3.19 -15.89
C GLN A 681 -8.66 -3.95 -15.84
N MET A 682 -7.69 -3.45 -16.61
CA MET A 682 -6.32 -3.93 -16.58
C MET A 682 -5.37 -2.86 -16.05
N ALA A 683 -4.42 -3.26 -15.21
CA ALA A 683 -3.26 -2.44 -14.88
C ALA A 683 -2.37 -2.23 -16.12
N PHE A 684 -2.33 -1.00 -16.62
CA PHE A 684 -1.44 -0.64 -17.73
C PHE A 684 -0.10 -0.19 -17.17
N VAL A 685 0.96 -0.88 -17.61
CA VAL A 685 2.35 -0.48 -17.37
C VAL A 685 2.81 0.30 -18.59
N ALA A 686 3.18 1.57 -18.41
CA ALA A 686 3.62 2.41 -19.52
C ALA A 686 4.96 1.89 -20.07
N PRO A 687 5.04 1.52 -21.36
CA PRO A 687 6.30 1.17 -21.97
C PRO A 687 7.08 2.42 -22.39
N LEU A 688 8.29 2.58 -21.86
CA LEU A 688 9.11 3.79 -22.00
C LEU A 688 10.55 3.48 -22.46
N GLU A 689 10.76 2.33 -23.08
CA GLU A 689 12.10 1.92 -23.56
C GLU A 689 12.32 2.34 -25.01
N TRP A 690 11.33 2.10 -25.87
CA TRP A 690 11.43 2.36 -27.30
C TRP A 690 10.16 3.00 -27.88
N ILE A 691 10.34 3.82 -28.91
CA ILE A 691 9.27 4.42 -29.72
C ILE A 691 9.48 4.08 -31.20
N GLU A 692 8.40 3.78 -31.91
CA GLU A 692 8.31 3.69 -33.37
C GLU A 692 7.04 4.39 -33.86
N GLY A 693 7.13 5.09 -35.00
CA GLY A 693 5.98 5.73 -35.65
C GLY A 693 5.62 7.14 -35.14
N GLY A 694 4.33 7.45 -35.16
CA GLY A 694 3.78 8.80 -35.18
C GLY A 694 3.66 9.54 -33.84
N ILE A 695 4.51 9.30 -32.84
CA ILE A 695 4.50 10.07 -31.59
C ILE A 695 5.35 11.35 -31.75
N GLN A 696 4.73 12.50 -31.52
CA GLN A 696 5.39 13.82 -31.57
C GLN A 696 5.85 14.29 -30.19
N ARG A 697 5.06 14.00 -29.15
CA ARG A 697 5.39 14.29 -27.76
C ARG A 697 4.86 13.20 -26.85
N LEU A 698 5.63 12.86 -25.83
CA LEU A 698 5.29 11.95 -24.76
C LEU A 698 5.65 12.61 -23.44
N THR A 699 4.73 12.64 -22.48
CA THR A 699 4.99 13.10 -21.12
C THR A 699 4.41 12.10 -20.13
N VAL A 700 5.17 11.79 -19.09
CA VAL A 700 4.71 10.99 -17.95
C VAL A 700 4.81 11.89 -16.73
N THR A 701 3.71 12.05 -16.01
CA THR A 701 3.66 12.78 -14.75
C THR A 701 3.32 11.84 -13.60
N MET A 702 3.83 12.15 -12.41
CA MET A 702 3.35 11.51 -11.18
C MET A 702 1.87 11.81 -11.07
N LYS A 703 1.06 10.77 -10.90
CA LYS A 703 -0.29 10.96 -10.39
C LYS A 703 -0.17 11.07 -8.87
N PHE A 704 0.18 12.26 -8.40
CA PHE A 704 -0.35 12.70 -7.11
C PHE A 704 -1.87 12.78 -7.26
N TYR A 705 -2.64 12.72 -6.19
CA TYR A 705 -4.04 13.14 -6.24
C TYR A 705 -4.05 14.66 -6.52
N ASN A 706 -3.71 15.08 -7.75
CA ASN A 706 -3.81 16.43 -8.22
C ASN A 706 -5.29 16.68 -8.46
N PHE A 707 -5.99 17.03 -7.39
CA PHE A 707 -7.30 17.63 -7.50
C PHE A 707 -7.15 18.94 -8.29
N LEU A 708 -7.98 19.12 -9.30
CA LEU A 708 -8.06 20.34 -10.08
C LEU A 708 -8.92 21.40 -9.39
N TYR A 709 -9.72 21.02 -8.38
CA TYR A 709 -10.65 21.92 -7.71
C TYR A 709 -10.59 21.80 -6.18
N LEU A 710 -10.48 22.94 -5.51
CA LEU A 710 -10.55 23.04 -4.05
C LEU A 710 -11.74 23.89 -3.63
N PHE A 711 -12.68 23.29 -2.90
CA PHE A 711 -13.79 23.98 -2.26
C PHE A 711 -13.52 24.16 -0.77
N THR A 712 -13.71 25.38 -0.27
CA THR A 712 -13.42 25.71 1.14
C THR A 712 -14.62 26.34 1.83
N PHE A 713 -14.88 25.89 3.05
CA PHE A 713 -15.96 26.36 3.92
C PHE A 713 -15.39 26.81 5.29
N LEU A 714 -16.00 27.85 5.88
CA LEU A 714 -15.76 28.39 7.23
C LEU A 714 -14.44 29.13 7.56
N PRO A 715 -14.36 29.81 8.73
CA PRO A 715 -14.06 31.23 8.80
C PRO A 715 -12.56 31.54 8.79
N TYR A 716 -11.70 30.58 9.14
CA TYR A 716 -10.24 30.72 8.97
C TYR A 716 -9.81 30.76 7.49
N THR A 717 -10.75 30.48 6.58
CA THR A 717 -10.50 30.41 5.15
C THR A 717 -11.09 31.60 4.38
N ASP A 718 -11.80 32.53 5.03
CA ASP A 718 -12.37 33.70 4.35
C ASP A 718 -11.30 34.73 3.96
N ASP A 719 -11.43 35.26 2.74
CA ASP A 719 -10.59 36.35 2.25
C ASP A 719 -11.38 37.64 1.98
N THR A 720 -12.54 37.56 1.30
CA THR A 720 -13.25 38.73 0.78
C THR A 720 -14.77 38.65 0.93
N ARG A 721 -15.34 37.51 1.31
CA ARG A 721 -16.78 37.33 1.26
C ARG A 721 -17.45 38.09 2.41
N ALA A 722 -16.87 38.09 3.62
CA ALA A 722 -17.33 38.99 4.69
C ALA A 722 -17.23 40.48 4.30
N SER A 723 -16.14 40.87 3.65
CA SER A 723 -15.94 42.23 3.14
C SER A 723 -16.99 42.62 2.09
N TYR A 724 -17.43 41.67 1.25
CA TYR A 724 -18.52 41.88 0.31
C TYR A 724 -19.82 42.27 1.03
N PHE A 725 -20.21 41.55 2.08
CA PHE A 725 -21.41 41.87 2.87
C PHE A 725 -21.33 43.29 3.46
N TYR A 726 -20.18 43.69 4.01
CA TYR A 726 -19.99 45.07 4.49
C TYR A 726 -20.10 46.10 3.37
N ALA A 727 -19.49 45.86 2.21
CA ALA A 727 -19.53 46.77 1.07
C ALA A 727 -20.92 46.87 0.42
N HIS A 728 -21.76 45.85 0.56
CA HIS A 728 -23.08 45.75 -0.07
C HIS A 728 -24.24 45.79 0.94
N ASN A 729 -24.01 46.40 2.10
CA ASN A 729 -25.03 46.67 3.13
C ASN A 729 -25.84 45.41 3.52
N GLY A 730 -25.14 44.29 3.70
CA GLY A 730 -25.71 43.00 4.10
C GLY A 730 -26.25 42.12 2.96
N SER A 731 -26.12 42.56 1.71
CA SER A 731 -26.51 41.73 0.56
C SER A 731 -25.44 40.69 0.25
N ALA A 732 -25.86 39.45 0.02
CA ALA A 732 -24.97 38.38 -0.41
C ALA A 732 -24.46 38.59 -1.85
N PRO A 733 -23.25 38.08 -2.17
CA PRO A 733 -22.82 37.91 -3.56
C PRO A 733 -23.88 37.22 -4.42
N PRO A 734 -24.07 37.64 -5.68
CA PRO A 734 -24.99 36.96 -6.59
C PRO A 734 -24.47 35.56 -6.95
N VAL A 735 -25.38 34.68 -7.38
CA VAL A 735 -25.03 33.36 -7.93
C VAL A 735 -24.14 33.53 -9.15
N GLY A 736 -23.09 32.72 -9.27
CA GLY A 736 -22.07 32.82 -10.31
C GLY A 736 -21.04 33.93 -10.07
N TRP A 737 -20.94 34.44 -8.84
CA TRP A 737 -19.96 35.47 -8.51
C TRP A 737 -18.55 34.87 -8.41
N LYS A 738 -17.67 35.27 -9.35
CA LYS A 738 -16.25 34.94 -9.28
C LYS A 738 -15.57 35.80 -8.24
N GLN A 739 -15.19 35.18 -7.13
CA GLN A 739 -14.49 35.82 -6.03
C GLN A 739 -13.14 36.37 -6.51
N PRO A 740 -12.86 37.68 -6.32
CA PRO A 740 -11.57 38.24 -6.69
C PRO A 740 -10.49 37.79 -5.70
N GLU A 741 -9.29 37.55 -6.20
CA GLU A 741 -8.13 37.31 -5.34
C GLU A 741 -7.80 38.56 -4.52
N SER A 742 -7.49 38.37 -3.23
CA SER A 742 -7.15 39.44 -2.30
C SER A 742 -6.09 38.97 -1.32
N ASN A 743 -5.05 39.79 -1.14
CA ASN A 743 -4.04 39.63 -0.07
C ASN A 743 -4.43 40.42 1.20
N SER A 744 -5.72 40.67 1.40
CA SER A 744 -6.26 41.44 2.51
C SER A 744 -7.42 40.66 3.13
N SER A 745 -7.08 39.62 3.89
CA SER A 745 -8.01 38.76 4.63
C SER A 745 -8.01 39.04 6.14
N ALA A 746 -8.79 38.27 6.90
CA ALA A 746 -8.75 38.29 8.37
C ALA A 746 -7.38 37.88 8.94
N SER A 747 -6.62 37.01 8.25
CA SER A 747 -5.25 36.61 8.58
C SER A 747 -4.17 37.62 8.13
N GLY A 748 -4.57 38.80 7.59
CA GLY A 748 -3.62 39.86 7.26
C GLY A 748 -2.83 39.69 5.96
N GLY A 749 -3.12 38.62 5.23
CA GLY A 749 -2.51 38.28 3.95
C GLY A 749 -3.35 37.25 3.19
N TYR A 750 -2.71 36.42 2.38
CA TYR A 750 -3.31 35.21 1.82
C TYR A 750 -3.55 34.15 2.88
N VAL A 751 -4.70 33.49 2.80
CA VAL A 751 -5.09 32.36 3.66
C VAL A 751 -4.57 31.03 3.09
N TRP A 752 -4.48 29.98 3.92
CA TRP A 752 -3.94 28.67 3.54
C TRP A 752 -4.47 28.12 2.20
N GLY A 753 -5.77 28.23 1.94
CA GLY A 753 -6.37 27.72 0.71
C GLY A 753 -5.80 28.37 -0.57
N HIS A 754 -5.35 29.62 -0.50
CA HIS A 754 -4.64 30.27 -1.61
C HIS A 754 -3.29 29.61 -1.87
N TYR A 755 -2.54 29.27 -0.82
CA TYR A 755 -1.25 28.60 -0.94
C TYR A 755 -1.39 27.19 -1.49
N VAL A 756 -2.44 26.46 -1.08
CA VAL A 756 -2.76 25.15 -1.65
C VAL A 756 -3.01 25.28 -3.16
N ALA A 757 -3.86 26.22 -3.57
CA ALA A 757 -4.16 26.47 -4.98
C ALA A 757 -2.91 26.88 -5.78
N ALA A 758 -2.04 27.71 -5.20
CA ALA A 758 -0.80 28.13 -5.83
C ALA A 758 0.21 26.98 -5.98
N ALA A 759 0.30 26.08 -4.98
CA ALA A 759 1.21 24.94 -4.99
C ALA A 759 0.76 23.81 -5.94
N THR A 760 -0.54 23.60 -6.05
CA THR A 760 -1.14 22.51 -6.84
C THR A 760 -1.64 22.94 -8.22
N ASN A 761 -1.68 24.25 -8.48
CA ASN A 761 -2.34 24.84 -9.65
C ASN A 761 -3.86 24.53 -9.72
N ALA A 762 -4.49 24.18 -8.59
CA ALA A 762 -5.92 23.92 -8.48
C ALA A 762 -6.76 25.21 -8.56
N THR A 763 -7.95 25.09 -9.14
CA THR A 763 -8.97 26.14 -9.11
C THR A 763 -9.65 26.17 -7.76
N ARG A 764 -9.46 27.25 -7.01
CA ARG A 764 -10.07 27.43 -5.68
C ARG A 764 -11.42 28.14 -5.75
N HIS A 765 -12.42 27.55 -5.10
CA HIS A 765 -13.71 28.15 -4.81
C HIS A 765 -13.88 28.31 -3.30
N ASN A 766 -14.06 29.55 -2.85
CA ASN A 766 -14.17 29.88 -1.44
C ASN A 766 -15.58 30.36 -1.11
N TYR A 767 -16.22 29.69 -0.16
CA TYR A 767 -17.55 30.04 0.34
C TYR A 767 -17.53 30.53 1.78
N ALA A 768 -16.37 30.49 2.44
CA ALA A 768 -16.19 30.90 3.81
C ALA A 768 -16.57 32.36 4.06
N VAL A 769 -17.16 32.64 5.22
CA VAL A 769 -17.40 33.99 5.73
C VAL A 769 -16.79 34.14 7.13
N SER A 770 -15.81 35.03 7.30
CA SER A 770 -15.17 35.26 8.58
C SER A 770 -16.19 35.74 9.61
N GLY A 771 -16.15 35.16 10.81
CA GLY A 771 -17.10 35.41 11.90
C GLY A 771 -18.35 34.52 11.88
N GLY A 772 -18.61 33.80 10.78
CA GLY A 772 -19.70 32.82 10.66
C GLY A 772 -19.51 31.62 11.60
N ALA A 773 -20.62 31.11 12.12
CA ALA A 773 -20.70 29.86 12.88
C ALA A 773 -21.27 28.74 11.99
N CYS A 774 -21.31 27.50 12.48
CA CYS A 774 -21.92 26.39 11.74
C CYS A 774 -23.39 26.68 11.39
N SER A 775 -24.17 27.08 12.41
CA SER A 775 -25.56 27.51 12.22
C SER A 775 -25.99 28.57 13.22
N ASN A 776 -26.66 29.61 12.72
CA ASN A 776 -27.29 30.63 13.56
C ASN A 776 -28.43 30.07 14.44
N LYS A 777 -28.90 28.85 14.20
CA LYS A 777 -29.86 28.15 15.08
C LYS A 777 -29.21 27.50 16.30
N VAL A 778 -27.89 27.39 16.31
CA VAL A 778 -27.10 26.83 17.43
C VAL A 778 -26.36 27.97 18.12
N THR A 779 -25.57 28.74 17.37
CA THR A 779 -24.59 29.72 17.87
C THR A 779 -24.73 31.03 17.09
N PRO A 780 -25.86 31.77 17.24
CA PRO A 780 -26.11 33.01 16.50
C PRO A 780 -25.08 34.08 16.84
N ARG A 781 -24.47 34.68 15.82
CA ARG A 781 -23.52 35.80 15.99
C ARG A 781 -23.97 37.01 15.22
N THR A 782 -23.84 38.18 15.83
CA THR A 782 -24.28 39.46 15.23
C THR A 782 -23.12 40.17 14.57
N MET A 783 -23.28 40.51 13.30
CA MET A 783 -22.40 41.38 12.52
C MET A 783 -22.76 42.85 12.85
N SER A 784 -22.11 43.39 13.89
CA SER A 784 -22.48 44.65 14.55
C SER A 784 -22.58 45.86 13.60
N GLY A 785 -21.68 45.96 12.61
CA GLY A 785 -21.69 47.05 11.62
C GLY A 785 -22.88 47.05 10.65
N LEU A 786 -23.60 45.93 10.53
CA LEU A 786 -24.74 45.76 9.62
C LEU A 786 -26.05 45.41 10.34
N ASN A 787 -26.01 45.17 11.65
CA ASN A 787 -27.15 44.76 12.47
C ASN A 787 -27.90 43.53 11.90
N MET A 788 -27.14 42.54 11.45
CA MET A 788 -27.64 41.24 10.95
C MET A 788 -26.85 40.09 11.56
N SER A 789 -27.35 38.86 11.43
CA SER A 789 -26.55 37.67 11.77
C SER A 789 -25.41 37.48 10.78
N PHE A 790 -24.26 37.01 11.24
CA PHE A 790 -23.22 36.54 10.34
C PHE A 790 -23.79 35.43 9.45
N PRO A 791 -23.53 35.45 8.14
CA PRO A 791 -23.85 34.32 7.26
C PRO A 791 -23.14 33.05 7.78
N SER A 792 -23.93 32.04 8.14
CA SER A 792 -23.45 30.75 8.66
C SER A 792 -23.41 29.68 7.58
N VAL A 793 -22.81 28.53 7.87
CA VAL A 793 -22.58 27.44 6.90
C VAL A 793 -23.88 26.92 6.32
N LEU A 794 -24.78 26.46 7.19
CA LEU A 794 -26.02 25.82 6.77
C LEU A 794 -27.05 26.80 6.21
N GLU A 795 -26.97 28.07 6.60
CA GLU A 795 -27.90 29.11 6.16
C GLU A 795 -27.40 29.92 4.95
N TYR A 796 -26.10 29.92 4.64
CA TYR A 796 -25.54 30.69 3.51
C TYR A 796 -24.46 29.96 2.72
N GLU A 797 -23.35 29.51 3.33
CA GLU A 797 -22.18 29.04 2.57
C GLU A 797 -22.52 27.83 1.67
N ILE A 798 -23.15 26.80 2.26
CA ILE A 798 -23.60 25.61 1.55
C ILE A 798 -24.70 25.95 0.53
N PRO A 799 -25.78 26.69 0.88
CA PRO A 799 -26.75 27.15 -0.12
C PRO A 799 -26.15 27.96 -1.29
N ALA A 800 -25.14 28.79 -1.05
CA ALA A 800 -24.48 29.56 -2.10
C ALA A 800 -23.69 28.65 -3.05
N PHE A 801 -22.94 27.68 -2.49
CA PHE A 801 -22.28 26.63 -3.27
C PHE A 801 -23.28 25.85 -4.12
N LEU A 802 -24.37 25.35 -3.53
CA LEU A 802 -25.40 24.59 -4.26
C LEU A 802 -26.12 25.42 -5.33
N ALA A 803 -26.27 26.73 -5.13
CA ALA A 803 -26.81 27.61 -6.16
C ALA A 803 -25.83 27.78 -7.34
N ASP A 804 -24.54 27.88 -7.05
CA ASP A 804 -23.47 27.99 -8.04
C ASP A 804 -23.30 26.70 -8.86
N THR A 805 -23.51 25.52 -8.27
CA THR A 805 -23.46 24.23 -9.01
C THR A 805 -24.59 24.10 -10.03
N GLN A 806 -25.71 24.78 -9.80
CA GLN A 806 -26.87 24.78 -10.71
C GLN A 806 -26.85 25.95 -11.71
N TYR A 807 -25.90 26.88 -11.58
CA TYR A 807 -25.91 28.10 -12.37
C TYR A 807 -25.29 27.91 -13.76
N VAL A 808 -26.03 28.36 -14.77
CA VAL A 808 -25.62 28.38 -16.18
C VAL A 808 -25.71 29.82 -16.67
N ASP A 809 -24.62 30.32 -17.25
CA ASP A 809 -24.55 31.68 -17.76
C ASP A 809 -25.42 31.89 -19.02
N SER A 810 -25.52 33.13 -19.49
CA SER A 810 -26.32 33.47 -20.69
C SER A 810 -25.80 32.84 -22.00
N GLN A 811 -24.61 32.24 -21.98
CA GLN A 811 -23.93 31.59 -23.09
C GLN A 811 -24.07 30.07 -23.03
N GLY A 812 -24.69 29.52 -21.97
CA GLY A 812 -24.90 28.09 -21.78
C GLY A 812 -23.77 27.39 -21.02
N ASN A 813 -22.79 28.12 -20.48
CA ASN A 813 -21.70 27.53 -19.71
C ASN A 813 -22.12 27.36 -18.25
N LYS A 814 -21.83 26.19 -17.67
CA LYS A 814 -21.92 26.01 -16.22
C LYS A 814 -20.87 26.86 -15.52
N PHE A 815 -21.24 27.45 -14.39
CA PHE A 815 -20.29 28.20 -13.57
C PHE A 815 -19.36 27.29 -12.77
N LEU A 816 -19.90 26.20 -12.23
CA LEU A 816 -19.11 25.10 -11.67
C LEU A 816 -19.32 23.86 -12.53
N ASP A 817 -18.24 23.35 -13.12
CA ASP A 817 -18.19 22.03 -13.73
C ASP A 817 -17.26 21.19 -12.86
N ILE A 818 -17.85 20.26 -12.09
CA ILE A 818 -17.20 19.65 -10.93
C ILE A 818 -16.98 18.16 -11.19
N PRO A 819 -15.81 17.76 -11.68
CA PRO A 819 -15.41 16.35 -11.73
C PRO A 819 -15.22 15.82 -10.31
N ALA A 820 -15.96 14.78 -9.95
CA ALA A 820 -15.96 14.25 -8.59
C ALA A 820 -14.60 13.66 -8.18
N ASP A 821 -13.82 13.14 -9.13
CA ASP A 821 -12.50 12.52 -8.91
C ASP A 821 -11.32 13.51 -8.97
N GLU A 822 -11.59 14.78 -9.26
CA GLU A 822 -10.57 15.84 -9.26
C GLU A 822 -10.93 16.99 -8.32
N THR A 823 -11.87 16.78 -7.38
CA THR A 823 -12.37 17.84 -6.48
C THR A 823 -12.25 17.44 -5.01
N VAL A 824 -11.64 18.32 -4.22
CA VAL A 824 -11.54 18.21 -2.75
C VAL A 824 -12.38 19.27 -2.05
N TYR A 825 -13.12 18.85 -1.03
CA TYR A 825 -13.94 19.70 -0.18
C TYR A 825 -13.33 19.79 1.23
N ALA A 826 -12.77 20.95 1.56
CA ALA A 826 -12.19 21.23 2.86
C ALA A 826 -13.17 21.95 3.78
N ILE A 827 -13.38 21.37 4.96
CA ILE A 827 -14.40 21.80 5.92
C ILE A 827 -13.72 22.04 7.27
N TRP A 828 -13.63 23.30 7.71
CA TRP A 828 -12.97 23.67 8.97
C TRP A 828 -13.92 24.44 9.91
N ILE A 829 -14.76 23.71 10.64
CA ILE A 829 -15.87 24.27 11.42
C ILE A 829 -15.62 24.25 12.92
N GLY A 830 -15.82 25.38 13.61
CA GLY A 830 -16.15 25.39 15.03
C GLY A 830 -15.45 26.41 15.91
N THR A 831 -14.48 27.17 15.39
CA THR A 831 -13.80 28.25 16.13
C THR A 831 -14.78 29.26 16.73
N ASN A 832 -15.75 29.69 15.94
CA ASN A 832 -16.77 30.65 16.37
C ASN A 832 -17.90 30.00 17.17
N ASP A 833 -18.13 28.70 16.98
CA ASP A 833 -19.15 27.94 17.69
C ASP A 833 -18.75 27.70 19.15
N LEU A 834 -17.48 27.37 19.40
CA LEU A 834 -16.97 27.20 20.76
C LEU A 834 -16.59 28.53 21.43
N GLY A 835 -16.26 29.56 20.64
CA GLY A 835 -15.67 30.82 21.10
C GLY A 835 -16.53 31.73 21.99
N ASN A 836 -16.07 32.98 22.12
CA ASN A 836 -16.78 34.00 22.89
C ASN A 836 -18.14 34.36 22.28
N TYR A 837 -19.11 34.63 23.16
CA TYR A 837 -20.54 34.76 22.81
C TYR A 837 -21.13 33.50 22.16
N ALA A 838 -20.54 32.34 22.44
CA ALA A 838 -21.04 31.03 22.05
C ALA A 838 -20.89 30.03 23.22
N PHE A 839 -20.46 28.78 23.00
CA PHE A 839 -20.41 27.75 24.05
C PHE A 839 -19.44 28.06 25.21
N LEU A 840 -18.40 28.86 25.00
CA LEU A 840 -17.47 29.26 26.07
C LEU A 840 -18.14 30.15 27.11
N THR A 841 -19.04 31.03 26.67
CA THR A 841 -19.73 32.03 27.50
C THR A 841 -21.21 31.70 27.72
N ASP A 842 -21.61 30.45 27.44
CA ASP A 842 -22.98 29.97 27.61
C ASP A 842 -24.02 30.83 26.86
N SER A 843 -23.64 31.31 25.67
CA SER A 843 -24.43 32.27 24.88
C SER A 843 -25.06 31.65 23.62
N GLN A 844 -24.86 30.35 23.39
CA GLN A 844 -25.60 29.56 22.40
C GLN A 844 -27.12 29.64 22.64
N VAL A 845 -27.92 29.24 21.65
CA VAL A 845 -29.38 29.16 21.80
C VAL A 845 -29.76 28.24 22.96
N GLN A 846 -30.70 28.69 23.79
CA GLN A 846 -31.14 27.93 24.96
C GLN A 846 -31.56 26.50 24.58
N GLY A 847 -30.96 25.51 25.24
CA GLY A 847 -31.23 24.08 25.02
C GLY A 847 -30.33 23.42 23.98
N LYS A 848 -29.44 24.17 23.32
CA LYS A 848 -28.42 23.62 22.42
C LYS A 848 -27.16 23.20 23.17
N VAL A 849 -26.55 22.11 22.71
CA VAL A 849 -25.33 21.49 23.26
C VAL A 849 -24.30 21.25 22.15
N ILE A 850 -23.04 20.97 22.53
CA ILE A 850 -21.95 20.72 21.58
C ILE A 850 -22.32 19.68 20.50
N PRO A 851 -22.98 18.54 20.82
CA PRO A 851 -23.48 17.62 19.80
C PRO A 851 -24.38 18.23 18.72
N ASP A 852 -25.18 19.28 19.01
CA ASP A 852 -25.97 19.98 17.98
C ASP A 852 -25.08 20.70 16.96
N TYR A 853 -23.94 21.25 17.41
CA TYR A 853 -22.94 21.84 16.53
C TYR A 853 -22.24 20.76 15.70
N ILE A 854 -21.86 19.64 16.32
CA ILE A 854 -21.23 18.52 15.61
C ILE A 854 -22.17 17.98 14.53
N GLU A 855 -23.47 17.83 14.83
CA GLU A 855 -24.46 17.43 13.82
C GLU A 855 -24.54 18.42 12.67
N CYS A 856 -24.45 19.72 12.94
CA CYS A 856 -24.41 20.73 11.89
C CYS A 856 -23.19 20.58 10.95
N VAL A 857 -22.04 20.10 11.46
CA VAL A 857 -20.87 19.78 10.64
C VAL A 857 -21.19 18.64 9.70
N TYR A 858 -21.68 17.50 10.20
CA TYR A 858 -22.03 16.36 9.36
C TYR A 858 -23.20 16.67 8.40
N GLU A 859 -24.18 17.48 8.80
CA GLU A 859 -25.24 17.96 7.89
C GLU A 859 -24.66 18.81 6.73
N SER A 860 -23.56 19.53 6.98
CA SER A 860 -22.86 20.25 5.91
C SER A 860 -22.18 19.27 4.95
N LEU A 861 -21.55 18.21 5.46
CA LEU A 861 -20.97 17.14 4.64
C LEU A 861 -22.05 16.43 3.82
N ASP A 862 -23.17 16.06 4.43
CA ASP A 862 -24.31 15.42 3.76
C ASP A 862 -24.73 16.20 2.51
N ARG A 863 -24.92 17.52 2.64
CA ARG A 863 -25.40 18.36 1.54
C ARG A 863 -24.38 18.49 0.40
N VAL A 864 -23.09 18.47 0.70
CA VAL A 864 -22.04 18.48 -0.33
C VAL A 864 -21.94 17.11 -1.00
N TYR A 865 -22.02 16.03 -0.21
CA TYR A 865 -22.03 14.66 -0.71
C TYR A 865 -23.22 14.39 -1.65
N GLU A 866 -24.43 14.82 -1.24
CA GLU A 866 -25.67 14.74 -2.04
C GLU A 866 -25.56 15.52 -3.36
N SER A 867 -24.71 16.55 -3.41
CA SER A 867 -24.45 17.33 -4.63
C SER A 867 -23.45 16.66 -5.59
N GLY A 868 -22.85 15.53 -5.20
CA GLY A 868 -21.87 14.78 -5.98
C GLY A 868 -20.44 14.82 -5.43
N GLY A 869 -20.21 15.49 -4.29
CA GLY A 869 -18.87 15.53 -3.69
C GLY A 869 -18.42 14.16 -3.17
N ARG A 870 -17.15 13.80 -3.40
CA ARG A 870 -16.60 12.47 -3.05
C ARG A 870 -15.30 12.49 -2.25
N TYR A 871 -14.57 13.60 -2.18
CA TYR A 871 -13.34 13.67 -1.38
C TYR A 871 -13.41 14.81 -0.37
N PHE A 872 -13.44 14.47 0.91
CA PHE A 872 -13.64 15.42 2.01
C PHE A 872 -12.41 15.48 2.90
N VAL A 873 -11.99 16.69 3.25
CA VAL A 873 -11.01 16.92 4.32
C VAL A 873 -11.70 17.69 5.44
N LEU A 874 -12.03 16.99 6.53
CA LEU A 874 -12.57 17.57 7.75
C LEU A 874 -11.41 18.04 8.63
N MET A 875 -11.19 19.35 8.71
CA MET A 875 -10.16 19.93 9.56
C MET A 875 -10.70 20.06 10.98
N ASN A 876 -10.10 19.36 11.95
CA ASN A 876 -10.56 19.41 13.34
C ASN A 876 -10.23 20.78 13.98
N LEU A 877 -10.62 20.99 15.25
CA LEU A 877 -10.41 22.27 15.90
C LEU A 877 -8.93 22.50 16.23
N ALA A 878 -8.44 23.67 15.85
CA ALA A 878 -7.18 24.23 16.32
C ALA A 878 -7.09 24.24 17.87
N PRO A 879 -5.89 24.28 18.47
CA PRO A 879 -5.71 24.39 19.91
C PRO A 879 -6.05 25.80 20.39
N LEU A 880 -7.35 26.14 20.42
CA LEU A 880 -7.83 27.50 20.64
C LEU A 880 -7.36 28.10 21.98
N GLN A 881 -7.10 27.26 22.98
CA GLN A 881 -6.51 27.70 24.25
C GLN A 881 -5.11 28.32 24.12
N LEU A 882 -4.42 28.13 22.99
CA LEU A 882 -3.11 28.71 22.69
C LEU A 882 -3.21 30.03 21.93
N THR A 883 -4.38 30.39 21.39
CA THR A 883 -4.53 31.67 20.69
C THR A 883 -4.46 32.81 21.69
N PRO A 884 -3.90 33.98 21.33
CA PRO A 884 -3.84 35.12 22.24
C PRO A 884 -5.21 35.55 22.80
N GLN A 885 -6.31 35.27 22.08
CA GLN A 885 -7.66 35.52 22.55
C GLN A 885 -8.06 34.66 23.76
N TYR A 886 -7.59 33.41 23.89
CA TYR A 886 -8.00 32.50 24.98
C TYR A 886 -6.85 32.03 25.88
N ALA A 887 -5.60 32.28 25.50
CA ALA A 887 -4.42 31.87 26.26
C ALA A 887 -4.30 32.53 27.64
N LEU A 888 -3.51 31.89 28.50
CA LEU A 888 -3.07 32.46 29.77
C LEU A 888 -2.20 33.70 29.53
N LEU A 889 -2.20 34.64 30.49
CA LEU A 889 -1.41 35.88 30.36
C LEU A 889 0.10 35.60 30.26
N GLU A 890 0.61 34.59 30.97
CA GLU A 890 2.00 34.16 30.84
C GLU A 890 2.35 33.60 29.46
N ASN A 891 1.36 33.17 28.68
CA ASN A 891 1.51 32.53 27.37
C ASN A 891 1.05 33.46 26.22
N GLY A 892 1.10 34.78 26.42
CA GLY A 892 0.74 35.76 25.40
C GLY A 892 -0.75 36.14 25.33
N GLY A 893 -1.57 35.63 26.26
CA GLY A 893 -2.99 35.94 26.35
C GLY A 893 -3.29 37.43 26.50
N ALA A 894 -4.18 37.96 25.65
CA ALA A 894 -4.60 39.35 25.68
C ALA A 894 -5.63 39.61 26.79
N LYS A 895 -5.43 40.67 27.58
CA LYS A 895 -6.37 41.06 28.65
C LYS A 895 -7.71 41.56 28.12
N THR A 896 -7.67 42.26 27.00
CA THR A 896 -8.81 42.85 26.30
C THR A 896 -8.53 42.76 24.81
N VAL A 897 -9.52 42.40 24.01
CA VAL A 897 -9.43 42.33 22.54
C VAL A 897 -10.68 42.96 21.93
N SER A 898 -10.56 43.52 20.73
CA SER A 898 -11.64 44.27 20.07
C SER A 898 -12.90 43.41 19.81
N TRP A 899 -12.71 42.11 19.58
CA TRP A 899 -13.81 41.15 19.34
C TRP A 899 -14.39 40.53 20.61
N TRP A 900 -13.87 40.90 21.79
CA TRP A 900 -14.40 40.49 23.10
C TRP A 900 -14.17 41.61 24.14
N PRO A 901 -14.81 42.78 23.97
CA PRO A 901 -14.54 43.95 24.79
C PRO A 901 -14.91 43.77 26.28
N ASP A 902 -15.85 42.88 26.58
CA ASP A 902 -16.27 42.50 27.95
C ASP A 902 -15.63 41.19 28.43
N LYS A 903 -14.45 40.83 27.91
CA LYS A 903 -13.69 39.62 28.29
C LYS A 903 -13.55 39.49 29.83
N PRO A 904 -13.99 38.37 30.44
CA PRO A 904 -13.87 38.17 31.88
C PRO A 904 -12.42 38.20 32.36
N SER A 905 -12.21 38.66 33.60
CA SER A 905 -10.87 38.78 34.20
C SER A 905 -10.21 37.44 34.56
N ASN A 906 -10.99 36.35 34.68
CA ASN A 906 -10.49 35.02 35.02
C ASN A 906 -10.00 34.27 33.77
N GLN A 907 -8.79 34.61 33.33
CA GLN A 907 -8.16 34.03 32.12
C GLN A 907 -7.91 32.53 32.26
N THR A 908 -7.61 32.04 33.46
CA THR A 908 -7.44 30.60 33.71
C THR A 908 -8.72 29.84 33.41
N LEU A 909 -9.87 30.31 33.87
CA LEU A 909 -11.15 29.67 33.57
C LEU A 909 -11.44 29.65 32.06
N ILE A 910 -11.16 30.76 31.37
CA ILE A 910 -11.36 30.88 29.92
C ILE A 910 -10.49 29.87 29.17
N SER A 911 -9.18 29.86 29.44
CA SER A 911 -8.20 29.02 28.74
C SER A 911 -8.48 27.53 28.95
N TYR A 912 -8.69 27.11 30.21
CA TYR A 912 -8.94 25.69 30.51
C TYR A 912 -10.32 25.22 30.03
N ARG A 913 -11.36 26.06 30.10
CA ARG A 913 -12.67 25.70 29.54
C ARG A 913 -12.60 25.56 28.02
N MET A 914 -11.87 26.44 27.34
CA MET A 914 -11.64 26.33 25.90
C MET A 914 -10.91 25.04 25.56
N TRP A 915 -9.83 24.74 26.29
CA TRP A 915 -9.06 23.51 26.11
C TRP A 915 -9.93 22.25 26.28
N GLU A 916 -10.71 22.19 27.36
CA GLU A 916 -11.63 21.08 27.61
C GLU A 916 -12.66 20.92 26.49
N GLN A 917 -13.23 22.02 25.99
CA GLN A 917 -14.22 21.95 24.91
C GLN A 917 -13.61 21.52 23.58
N VAL A 918 -12.43 22.06 23.21
CA VAL A 918 -11.70 21.70 21.98
C VAL A 918 -11.31 20.23 21.99
N VAL A 919 -10.66 19.75 23.06
CA VAL A 919 -10.24 18.35 23.17
C VAL A 919 -11.44 17.41 23.09
N ASN A 920 -12.53 17.72 23.78
CA ASN A 920 -13.74 16.89 23.73
C ASN A 920 -14.35 16.83 22.32
N VAL A 921 -14.42 17.94 21.59
CA VAL A 921 -14.93 17.95 20.22
C VAL A 921 -14.01 17.17 19.28
N ASN A 922 -12.70 17.34 19.39
CA ASN A 922 -11.74 16.64 18.54
C ASN A 922 -11.76 15.13 18.79
N GLU A 923 -11.92 14.68 20.03
CA GLU A 923 -12.16 13.25 20.32
C GLU A 923 -13.48 12.77 19.70
N VAL A 924 -14.53 13.59 19.67
CA VAL A 924 -15.76 13.21 18.93
C VAL A 924 -15.48 13.07 17.44
N PHE A 925 -14.78 14.00 16.78
CA PHE A 925 -14.43 13.83 15.36
C PHE A 925 -13.59 12.57 15.12
N ARG A 926 -12.62 12.29 16.00
CA ARG A 926 -11.75 11.11 15.92
C ARG A 926 -12.52 9.79 15.92
N TYR A 927 -13.56 9.66 16.74
CA TYR A 927 -14.33 8.41 16.83
C TYR A 927 -15.60 8.40 15.98
N ARG A 928 -16.25 9.55 15.81
CA ARG A 928 -17.50 9.64 15.07
C ARG A 928 -17.27 9.58 13.57
N THR A 929 -16.23 10.22 13.02
CA THR A 929 -15.97 10.18 11.58
C THR A 929 -15.77 8.76 11.05
N PRO A 930 -14.88 7.91 11.61
CA PRO A 930 -14.79 6.52 11.17
C PRO A 930 -16.09 5.74 11.37
N PHE A 931 -16.86 6.01 12.43
CA PHE A 931 -18.16 5.38 12.60
C PHE A 931 -19.13 5.76 11.48
N GLU A 932 -19.25 7.05 11.16
CA GLU A 932 -20.17 7.54 10.13
C GLU A 932 -19.75 7.04 8.73
N VAL A 933 -18.44 6.96 8.45
CA VAL A 933 -17.90 6.52 7.15
C VAL A 933 -17.92 4.99 7.04
N LEU A 934 -17.30 4.27 7.97
CA LEU A 934 -17.04 2.83 7.84
C LEU A 934 -18.14 1.93 8.41
N VAL A 935 -18.88 2.39 9.43
CA VAL A 935 -19.83 1.54 10.17
C VAL A 935 -21.27 1.86 9.81
N ALA A 936 -21.62 3.14 9.81
CA ALA A 936 -22.95 3.62 9.43
C ALA A 936 -23.11 3.72 7.92
N ASP A 937 -22.00 3.70 7.17
CA ASP A 937 -21.96 3.82 5.72
C ASP A 937 -22.76 5.06 5.23
N ARG A 938 -22.52 6.20 5.91
CA ARG A 938 -23.25 7.46 5.65
C ARG A 938 -22.83 8.11 4.34
N TYR A 939 -21.61 7.86 3.88
CA TYR A 939 -21.05 8.43 2.64
C TYR A 939 -20.47 7.36 1.70
N PRO A 940 -21.30 6.48 1.11
CA PRO A 940 -20.83 5.44 0.21
C PRO A 940 -20.00 5.99 -0.96
N GLY A 941 -18.87 5.33 -1.25
CA GLY A 941 -17.93 5.72 -2.31
C GLY A 941 -17.23 7.07 -2.14
N ALA A 942 -17.28 7.70 -0.96
CA ALA A 942 -16.53 8.92 -0.67
C ALA A 942 -15.28 8.64 0.18
N GLY A 943 -14.16 9.28 -0.14
CA GLY A 943 -12.98 9.34 0.72
C GLY A 943 -13.11 10.49 1.71
N VAL A 944 -12.83 10.22 2.99
CA VAL A 944 -12.86 11.23 4.05
C VAL A 944 -11.55 11.20 4.83
N ALA A 945 -10.88 12.34 4.90
CA ALA A 945 -9.75 12.56 5.80
C ALA A 945 -10.16 13.48 6.95
N VAL A 946 -9.69 13.21 8.17
CA VAL A 946 -9.69 14.19 9.27
C VAL A 946 -8.28 14.71 9.44
N MET A 947 -8.07 16.00 9.17
CA MET A 947 -6.80 16.68 9.40
C MET A 947 -6.72 17.17 10.85
N ASP A 948 -5.68 16.77 11.56
CA ASP A 948 -5.39 17.12 12.95
C ASP A 948 -4.75 18.50 13.09
N MET A 949 -5.58 19.53 12.94
CA MET A 949 -5.21 20.91 13.19
C MET A 949 -4.80 21.17 14.63
N TYR A 950 -5.33 20.40 15.59
CA TYR A 950 -4.92 20.50 16.98
C TYR A 950 -3.46 20.10 17.15
N GLY A 951 -3.09 18.92 16.63
CA GLY A 951 -1.74 18.39 16.62
C GLY A 951 -0.78 19.33 15.90
N LEU A 952 -1.05 19.63 14.63
CA LEU A 952 -0.19 20.46 13.78
C LEU A 952 0.12 21.82 14.40
N LEU A 953 -0.91 22.55 14.83
CA LEU A 953 -0.70 23.88 15.42
C LEU A 953 -0.11 23.81 16.82
N SER A 954 -0.33 22.72 17.57
CA SER A 954 0.38 22.52 18.84
C SER A 954 1.86 22.27 18.60
N ASP A 955 2.21 21.51 17.57
CA ASP A 955 3.60 21.23 17.20
C ASP A 955 4.32 22.50 16.76
N ILE A 956 3.69 23.31 15.90
CA ILE A 956 4.20 24.64 15.54
C ILE A 956 4.40 25.52 16.79
N TYR A 957 3.52 25.43 17.77
CA TYR A 957 3.63 26.23 19.00
C TYR A 957 4.75 25.74 19.94
N TYR A 958 4.90 24.43 20.13
CA TYR A 958 5.83 23.86 21.11
C TYR A 958 7.21 23.55 20.55
N ASN A 959 7.31 23.32 19.23
CA ASN A 959 8.54 23.03 18.49
C ASN A 959 8.75 24.04 17.34
N PRO A 960 8.72 25.36 17.61
CA PRO A 960 8.65 26.36 16.55
C PRO A 960 9.91 26.47 15.69
N ASP A 961 11.07 26.04 16.20
CA ASP A 961 12.33 26.10 15.46
C ASP A 961 12.31 25.16 14.24
N ASP A 962 11.55 24.08 14.30
CA ASP A 962 11.39 23.13 13.18
C ASP A 962 10.59 23.74 12.02
N TRP A 963 9.74 24.73 12.31
CA TRP A 963 8.85 25.36 11.35
C TRP A 963 9.37 26.72 10.86
N PHE A 964 9.84 27.58 11.78
CA PHE A 964 10.32 28.92 11.46
C PHE A 964 11.84 29.00 11.23
N GLY A 965 12.58 27.93 11.52
CA GLY A 965 14.04 27.87 11.38
C GLY A 965 14.79 28.86 12.28
N ASP A 966 16.04 29.18 11.92
CA ASP A 966 16.95 30.02 12.71
C ASP A 966 16.54 31.50 12.83
N VAL A 967 15.43 31.91 12.22
CA VAL A 967 14.98 33.32 12.14
C VAL A 967 14.35 33.79 13.47
N GLY A 968 14.01 32.84 14.34
CA GLY A 968 13.47 33.07 15.69
C GLY A 968 11.95 33.25 15.69
N ALA A 969 11.22 32.28 16.23
CA ALA A 969 9.76 32.26 16.21
C ALA A 969 9.11 33.01 17.37
N ASN A 970 7.96 33.62 17.09
CA ASN A 970 7.06 34.19 18.08
C ASN A 970 5.68 33.52 18.01
N VAL A 971 5.53 32.45 18.80
CA VAL A 971 4.30 31.63 18.87
C VAL A 971 3.27 32.12 19.87
N THR A 972 3.63 33.09 20.73
CA THR A 972 2.75 33.58 21.82
C THR A 972 2.23 35.00 21.55
N GLY A 973 2.98 35.82 20.83
CA GLY A 973 2.56 37.13 20.36
C GLY A 973 1.77 37.05 19.05
N PHE A 974 1.30 38.21 18.60
CA PHE A 974 0.58 38.35 17.33
C PHE A 974 0.99 39.65 16.64
N VAL A 975 0.81 39.71 15.32
CA VAL A 975 1.30 40.81 14.46
C VAL A 975 0.50 42.10 14.63
N LYS A 976 -0.83 42.02 14.65
CA LYS A 976 -1.74 43.17 14.54
C LYS A 976 -2.35 43.51 15.88
N HIS A 977 -2.01 44.68 16.42
CA HIS A 977 -2.57 45.20 17.66
C HIS A 977 -3.51 46.38 17.39
N CYS A 978 -4.76 46.29 17.85
CA CYS A 978 -5.73 47.39 17.79
C CYS A 978 -6.11 47.84 19.21
N ASN A 979 -6.69 49.04 19.33
CA ASN A 979 -7.32 49.45 20.59
C ASN A 979 -8.62 48.65 20.87
N ALA A 980 -9.22 48.83 22.04
CA ALA A 980 -10.42 48.07 22.45
C ALA A 980 -11.65 48.29 21.56
N ASP A 981 -11.70 49.41 20.83
CA ASP A 981 -12.77 49.73 19.87
C ASP A 981 -12.47 49.19 18.46
N GLY A 982 -11.33 48.51 18.27
CA GLY A 982 -10.87 48.01 16.97
C GLY A 982 -10.26 49.09 16.07
N GLU A 983 -9.96 50.27 16.62
CA GLU A 983 -9.35 51.42 15.93
C GLU A 983 -7.83 51.49 16.22
N ASP A 984 -7.13 52.41 15.54
CA ASP A 984 -5.69 52.69 15.71
C ASP A 984 -4.76 51.45 15.63
N CYS A 985 -5.04 50.55 14.69
CA CYS A 985 -4.29 49.31 14.56
C CYS A 985 -2.84 49.52 14.08
N VAL A 986 -1.89 48.85 14.73
CA VAL A 986 -0.46 48.82 14.39
C VAL A 986 -0.04 47.38 14.08
N ARG A 987 0.76 47.20 13.03
CA ARG A 987 1.40 45.92 12.69
C ARG A 987 2.85 45.93 13.16
N LEU A 988 3.29 44.84 13.79
CA LEU A 988 4.69 44.66 14.21
C LEU A 988 5.60 44.38 13.00
N GLN A 989 6.91 44.56 13.18
CA GLN A 989 7.92 44.15 12.18
C GLN A 989 8.19 42.65 12.27
N ASP A 990 8.84 42.09 11.25
CA ASP A 990 9.22 40.68 11.16
C ASP A 990 8.01 39.73 11.30
N GLU A 991 6.93 40.05 10.61
CA GLU A 991 5.64 39.35 10.69
C GLU A 991 5.74 37.88 10.32
N GLU A 992 6.70 37.55 9.45
CA GLU A 992 7.01 36.20 9.02
C GLU A 992 7.40 35.27 10.18
N ASN A 993 7.85 35.83 11.31
CA ASN A 993 8.28 35.10 12.50
C ASN A 993 7.12 34.79 13.46
N PHE A 994 5.93 35.34 13.25
CA PHE A 994 4.81 35.17 14.17
C PHE A 994 3.94 33.99 13.76
N MET A 995 3.46 33.21 14.73
CA MET A 995 2.46 32.18 14.49
C MET A 995 1.06 32.77 14.26
N TRP A 996 0.75 33.89 14.93
CA TRP A 996 -0.57 34.51 14.95
C TRP A 996 -0.55 35.88 14.25
N PHE A 997 -1.51 36.14 13.36
CA PHE A 997 -1.67 37.47 12.77
C PHE A 997 -2.36 38.43 13.73
N ASP A 998 -3.51 38.03 14.26
CA ASP A 998 -4.25 38.76 15.29
C ASP A 998 -4.50 37.84 16.49
N GLU A 999 -5.44 38.17 17.36
CA GLU A 999 -5.67 37.40 18.58
C GLU A 999 -6.28 36.01 18.35
N LEU A 1000 -6.74 35.70 17.12
CA LEU A 1000 -7.43 34.46 16.80
C LEU A 1000 -6.94 33.77 15.51
N HIS A 1001 -6.52 34.54 14.50
CA HIS A 1001 -6.19 34.05 13.17
C HIS A 1001 -4.71 33.69 13.05
N PRO A 1002 -4.39 32.59 12.32
CA PRO A 1002 -3.01 32.25 11.99
C PRO A 1002 -2.36 33.38 11.18
N SER A 1003 -1.03 33.48 11.28
CA SER A 1003 -0.25 34.34 10.40
C SER A 1003 -0.20 33.78 8.98
N GLN A 1004 0.21 34.64 8.04
CA GLN A 1004 0.47 34.21 6.67
C GLN A 1004 1.54 33.11 6.58
N THR A 1005 2.51 33.09 7.50
CA THR A 1005 3.53 32.02 7.56
C THR A 1005 2.89 30.72 8.03
N THR A 1006 2.11 30.75 9.11
CA THR A 1006 1.38 29.57 9.60
C THR A 1006 0.40 29.05 8.54
N ASP A 1007 -0.29 29.92 7.80
CA ASP A 1007 -1.17 29.55 6.69
C ASP A 1007 -0.42 28.80 5.57
N LYS A 1008 0.88 29.08 5.35
CA LYS A 1008 1.70 28.28 4.41
C LYS A 1008 1.99 26.89 4.94
N PHE A 1009 2.33 26.76 6.23
CA PHE A 1009 2.54 25.45 6.86
C PHE A 1009 1.29 24.59 6.81
N ILE A 1010 0.12 25.19 7.12
CA ILE A 1010 -1.18 24.52 6.97
C ILE A 1010 -1.40 24.06 5.53
N ALA A 1011 -1.05 24.90 4.54
CA ALA A 1011 -1.23 24.56 3.13
C ALA A 1011 -0.30 23.44 2.65
N GLU A 1012 0.98 23.50 3.03
CA GLU A 1012 1.96 22.45 2.74
C GLU A 1012 1.50 21.11 3.31
N GLU A 1013 1.01 21.12 4.55
CA GLU A 1013 0.51 19.91 5.18
C GLU A 1013 -0.81 19.44 4.57
N PHE A 1014 -1.73 20.36 4.23
CA PHE A 1014 -2.98 20.02 3.55
C PHE A 1014 -2.74 19.30 2.22
N VAL A 1015 -1.71 19.70 1.45
CA VAL A 1015 -1.35 19.00 0.20
C VAL A 1015 -0.93 17.56 0.50
N LYS A 1016 -0.11 17.34 1.54
CA LYS A 1016 0.23 15.99 1.99
C LYS A 1016 -1.01 15.22 2.46
N VAL A 1017 -1.95 15.88 3.13
CA VAL A 1017 -3.21 15.25 3.55
C VAL A 1017 -3.92 14.70 2.33
N VAL A 1018 -4.14 15.51 1.29
CA VAL A 1018 -4.83 15.06 0.09
C VAL A 1018 -4.07 13.93 -0.65
N ASN A 1019 -2.75 13.93 -0.57
CA ASN A 1019 -1.92 12.87 -1.15
C ASN A 1019 -1.89 11.57 -0.32
N GLY A 1020 -2.46 11.55 0.89
CA GLY A 1020 -2.36 10.40 1.80
C GLY A 1020 -1.02 10.29 2.53
N GLU A 1021 -0.23 11.37 2.56
CA GLU A 1021 1.17 11.40 3.03
C GLU A 1021 1.34 12.11 4.39
N SER A 1022 0.27 12.67 4.96
CA SER A 1022 0.34 13.53 6.15
C SER A 1022 0.24 12.70 7.43
N GLU A 1023 1.22 12.88 8.33
CA GLU A 1023 1.13 12.36 9.71
C GLU A 1023 0.05 13.07 10.54
N TRP A 1024 -0.37 14.26 10.10
CA TRP A 1024 -1.41 15.07 10.71
C TRP A 1024 -2.79 14.76 10.12
N ALA A 1025 -3.03 13.56 9.61
CA ALA A 1025 -4.35 13.13 9.16
C ALA A 1025 -4.66 11.67 9.45
N THR A 1026 -5.95 11.36 9.44
CA THR A 1026 -6.47 9.99 9.43
C THR A 1026 -7.46 9.86 8.28
N TYR A 1027 -7.47 8.71 7.60
CA TYR A 1027 -8.11 8.48 6.31
C TYR A 1027 -9.12 7.34 6.39
N TRP A 1028 -10.27 7.49 5.73
CA TRP A 1028 -11.35 6.49 5.65
C TRP A 1028 -12.01 6.47 4.28
#